data_AF-A0A3D1HD75-F1
#
_entry.id   AF-A0A3D1HD75-F1
#
_cell.length_a   1.000
_cell.length_b   1.000
_cell.length_c   1.000
_cell.angle_alpha   90.00
_cell.angle_beta   90.00
_cell.angle_gamma   90.00
#
_symmetry.space_group_name_H-M   'P 1'
#
loop_
_entity.id
_entity.type
_entity.pdbx_description
1 polymer ?
#
loop_
_entity_poly.entity_id
_entity_poly.type
_entity_poly.pdbx_seq_one_letter_code
_entity_poly.pdbx_strand_id
1 'polypeptide(L)'
;MKSKITKPVFFVVFILIIAFTVLSTMGIKTYNGDIKNYYVWGIDDIRWGIDIRGGVNVTFGVPEDYAKENEITVDNLNAAKSIMETRLVSKNINDYEVFVDTATNAIIVQFPWQSDDNSFDPEQAVKEIGETALLTFREKYETDSDGKPTGDTENIILTGSDVQSAKAGYNSQTDKYIVQLNFKDSGKQKFADATEKLVGEKISIWMDDECISYPNVNKKINDGSCEISGSFTAETATELANKINGGALPFKLEIKSLSTISPILGTGARDSMALAGLIAFAAIAVFMIIYYRLPGFVAVIALTGQVAGMFAAITGFFAFNNASSLTLPGIAGIILSIGMGVDANVISAERIKEELKAGRTIDGALKNGFSRGFTAILDSNLTVIIVALILMAVFGTWFGASTEGTIYSFGFTLLAGVIMNFIMACWATRLMTISLSKFKCFRKPALYGVSKKNMPIDDAEKGKTTVKTIDVKPKTNFDFVGKTKVFVITSAVLIAATVAGTFIKGVDVDIRFKGGTMITYSYEGEINTNDIKSQVESLGTPKATVTTGTSFTGNLNTIVVSFAADEKMDDDMLRNVSDHLEKSFPDNNIKNMDTTNVSASAGTQFFISCLVAVVVAFVLLVIYIAFRFKKIGGWSAGVIAIICLLHDVVLTYAVYVFGGMALDSNFMAVILTLLGYSINNTIIIYDRLRENRAKYGGKFSDRELVNLSINQTLSRSIITTATTVAAMISVSIVCTLTGTTSILSFSVPLAIGMLVGFYSSLCLAGPLWIWH
;
A
#
# COMPACT_ATOMS: atom_id res chain seq x y z
N MET A 1 -14.70 1.35 34.84
CA MET A 1 -13.41 1.67 35.51
C MET A 1 -13.16 3.18 35.56
N LYS A 2 -13.24 3.80 36.76
CA LYS A 2 -12.80 5.19 37.02
C LYS A 2 -11.45 5.16 37.74
N SER A 3 -10.37 4.74 37.09
CA SER A 3 -9.04 4.93 37.70
C SER A 3 -8.70 6.43 37.67
N LYS A 4 -8.38 7.01 38.83
CA LYS A 4 -7.93 8.41 38.91
C LYS A 4 -6.52 8.47 38.30
N ILE A 5 -6.37 9.02 37.10
CA ILE A 5 -5.07 9.27 36.45
C ILE A 5 -4.16 10.04 37.42
N THR A 6 -3.04 9.50 37.88
CA THR A 6 -2.13 10.13 38.86
C THR A 6 -0.98 10.91 38.20
N LYS A 7 -0.19 11.65 38.99
CA LYS A 7 0.98 12.43 38.50
C LYS A 7 2.07 11.57 37.81
N PRO A 8 2.38 10.34 38.26
CA PRO A 8 3.41 9.53 37.61
C PRO A 8 3.01 9.00 36.22
N VAL A 9 1.72 9.03 35.88
CA VAL A 9 1.21 8.45 34.62
C VAL A 9 1.89 9.05 33.39
N PHE A 10 2.21 10.35 33.40
CA PHE A 10 2.96 10.97 32.30
C PHE A 10 4.29 10.24 32.05
N PHE A 11 5.11 10.06 33.10
CA PHE A 11 6.42 9.43 32.97
C PHE A 11 6.32 7.97 32.57
N VAL A 12 5.34 7.24 33.10
CA VAL A 12 5.10 5.84 32.71
C VAL A 12 4.76 5.75 31.24
N VAL A 13 3.79 6.52 30.76
CA VAL A 13 3.38 6.51 29.34
C VAL A 13 4.52 6.98 28.43
N PHE A 14 5.26 8.02 28.84
CA PHE A 14 6.41 8.54 28.09
C PHE A 14 7.53 7.49 27.97
N ILE A 15 7.89 6.82 29.06
CA ILE A 15 8.89 5.74 29.06
C ILE A 15 8.40 4.57 28.22
N LEU A 16 7.12 4.20 28.29
CA LEU A 16 6.57 3.13 27.45
C LEU A 16 6.62 3.48 25.97
N ILE A 17 6.34 4.73 25.59
CA ILE A 17 6.46 5.19 24.20
C ILE A 17 7.92 5.14 23.76
N ILE A 18 8.86 5.64 24.56
CA ILE A 18 10.30 5.56 24.23
C ILE A 18 10.76 4.12 24.11
N ALA A 19 10.42 3.26 25.08
CA ALA A 19 10.80 1.86 25.06
C ALA A 19 10.20 1.16 23.82
N PHE A 20 8.94 1.42 23.50
CA PHE A 20 8.28 0.89 22.31
C PHE A 20 8.95 1.40 21.03
N THR A 21 9.28 2.69 20.94
CA THR A 21 10.03 3.26 19.82
C THR A 21 11.37 2.55 19.65
N VAL A 22 12.18 2.46 20.72
CA VAL A 22 13.50 1.79 20.69
C VAL A 22 13.38 0.32 20.28
N LEU A 23 12.40 -0.40 20.84
CA LEU A 23 12.15 -1.81 20.50
C LEU A 23 11.73 -1.97 19.03
N SER A 24 10.83 -1.13 18.55
CA SER A 24 10.37 -1.15 17.14
C SER A 24 11.48 -0.75 16.16
N THR A 25 12.43 0.09 16.58
CA THR A 25 13.52 0.55 15.72
C THR A 25 14.68 -0.43 15.69
N MET A 26 15.13 -0.91 16.85
CA MET A 26 16.34 -1.75 16.95
C MET A 26 16.05 -3.25 16.82
N GLY A 27 14.84 -3.69 17.17
CA GLY A 27 14.52 -5.11 17.30
C GLY A 27 15.29 -5.80 18.44
N ILE A 28 14.99 -7.07 18.67
CA ILE A 28 15.73 -7.97 19.57
C ILE A 28 16.05 -9.23 18.79
N LYS A 29 17.35 -9.42 18.50
CA LYS A 29 17.88 -10.54 17.74
C LYS A 29 18.83 -11.33 18.63
N THR A 30 18.76 -12.66 18.55
CA THR A 30 19.74 -13.55 19.18
C THR A 30 20.36 -14.45 18.12
N TYR A 31 21.58 -14.90 18.38
CA TYR A 31 22.33 -15.76 17.47
C TYR A 31 22.46 -17.14 18.11
N ASN A 32 21.96 -18.18 17.43
CA ASN A 32 22.30 -19.57 17.73
C ASN A 32 23.13 -20.12 16.55
N GLY A 33 24.46 -20.02 16.65
CA GLY A 33 25.33 -20.26 15.50
C GLY A 33 25.11 -19.19 14.42
N ASP A 34 24.99 -19.61 13.16
CA ASP A 34 24.72 -18.73 12.00
C ASP A 34 23.21 -18.41 11.81
N ILE A 35 22.33 -19.01 12.61
CA ILE A 35 20.87 -18.84 12.52
C ILE A 35 20.44 -17.66 13.40
N LYS A 36 19.90 -16.62 12.75
CA LYS A 36 19.30 -15.45 13.43
C LYS A 36 17.91 -15.81 13.96
N ASN A 37 17.75 -15.82 15.29
CA ASN A 37 16.45 -15.96 15.94
C ASN A 37 15.91 -14.58 16.32
N TYR A 38 14.80 -14.18 15.70
CA TYR A 38 14.12 -12.91 15.94
C TYR A 38 13.10 -13.07 17.06
N TYR A 39 13.27 -12.33 18.15
CA TYR A 39 12.23 -12.19 19.19
C TYR A 39 11.35 -10.98 18.92
N VAL A 40 11.94 -9.92 18.37
CA VAL A 40 11.28 -8.68 18.00
C VAL A 40 11.93 -8.14 16.74
N TRP A 41 11.14 -7.88 15.71
CA TRP A 41 11.60 -7.35 14.43
C TRP A 41 11.82 -5.83 14.50
N GLY A 42 12.97 -5.36 13.99
CA GLY A 42 13.37 -3.95 13.95
C GLY A 42 13.26 -3.32 12.56
N ILE A 43 13.63 -2.04 12.42
CA ILE A 43 13.61 -1.31 11.12
C ILE A 43 14.55 -1.97 10.10
N ASP A 44 15.68 -2.52 10.54
CA ASP A 44 16.62 -3.22 9.67
C ASP A 44 16.04 -4.51 9.07
N ASP A 45 14.92 -4.99 9.60
CA ASP A 45 14.23 -6.19 9.13
C ASP A 45 13.01 -5.87 8.25
N ILE A 46 12.82 -4.59 7.87
CA ILE A 46 11.81 -4.23 6.87
C ILE A 46 12.13 -4.96 5.58
N ARG A 47 11.15 -5.76 5.11
CA ARG A 47 11.17 -6.29 3.76
C ARG A 47 10.89 -5.15 2.81
N TRP A 48 11.88 -4.75 2.03
CA TRP A 48 11.71 -3.71 1.03
C TRP A 48 11.08 -4.29 -0.24
N GLY A 49 10.11 -3.57 -0.78
CA GLY A 49 9.47 -3.90 -2.05
C GLY A 49 10.46 -3.87 -3.21
N ILE A 50 10.05 -4.47 -4.31
CA ILE A 50 10.86 -4.61 -5.52
C ILE A 50 11.21 -3.26 -6.18
N ASP A 51 10.35 -2.27 -5.97
CA ASP A 51 10.56 -0.88 -6.37
C ASP A 51 11.67 -0.16 -5.58
N ILE A 52 12.10 -0.73 -4.45
CA ILE A 52 13.21 -0.21 -3.62
C ILE A 52 14.47 -1.07 -3.77
N ARG A 53 14.34 -2.39 -3.75
CA ARG A 53 15.50 -3.29 -3.84
C ARG A 53 15.99 -3.51 -5.25
N GLY A 54 15.17 -3.19 -6.24
CA GLY A 54 15.30 -3.74 -7.58
C GLY A 54 14.97 -5.22 -7.61
N GLY A 55 14.52 -5.71 -8.76
CA GLY A 55 14.08 -7.07 -8.93
C GLY A 55 13.24 -7.31 -10.15
N VAL A 56 12.72 -8.53 -10.20
CA VAL A 56 11.81 -9.02 -11.21
C VAL A 56 10.43 -9.26 -10.61
N ASN A 57 9.41 -8.63 -11.17
CA ASN A 57 8.01 -8.88 -10.88
C ASN A 57 7.36 -9.42 -12.16
N VAL A 58 6.96 -10.69 -12.13
CA VAL A 58 6.34 -11.36 -13.28
C VAL A 58 4.98 -11.92 -12.90
N THR A 59 4.03 -11.80 -13.81
CA THR A 59 2.72 -12.44 -13.73
C THR A 59 2.62 -13.51 -14.80
N PHE A 60 2.51 -14.75 -14.36
CA PHE A 60 2.31 -15.93 -15.20
C PHE A 60 0.82 -16.26 -15.27
N GLY A 61 0.23 -16.25 -16.46
CA GLY A 61 -1.15 -16.67 -16.69
C GLY A 61 -1.22 -18.04 -17.34
N VAL A 62 -2.35 -18.72 -17.15
CA VAL A 62 -2.67 -19.92 -17.93
C VAL A 62 -2.96 -19.51 -19.38
N PRO A 63 -2.52 -20.31 -20.39
CA PRO A 63 -2.86 -20.06 -21.79
C PRO A 63 -4.36 -19.95 -22.00
N GLU A 64 -4.79 -18.97 -22.81
CA GLU A 64 -6.22 -18.71 -23.01
C GLU A 64 -6.96 -19.89 -23.63
N ASP A 65 -6.31 -20.62 -24.52
CA ASP A 65 -6.88 -21.79 -25.20
C ASP A 65 -7.19 -22.91 -24.20
N TYR A 66 -6.25 -23.15 -23.27
CA TYR A 66 -6.44 -24.12 -22.21
C TYR A 66 -7.53 -23.67 -21.21
N ALA A 67 -7.56 -22.38 -20.86
CA ALA A 67 -8.53 -21.80 -19.94
C ALA A 67 -9.98 -21.81 -20.49
N LYS A 68 -10.16 -21.83 -21.81
CA LYS A 68 -11.48 -21.93 -22.46
C LYS A 68 -12.01 -23.36 -22.48
N GLU A 69 -11.14 -24.35 -22.57
CA GLU A 69 -11.50 -25.77 -22.71
C GLU A 69 -11.52 -26.53 -21.37
N ASN A 70 -10.80 -26.04 -20.35
CA ASN A 70 -10.63 -26.73 -19.07
C ASN A 70 -10.93 -25.80 -17.90
N GLU A 71 -11.55 -26.35 -16.84
CA GLU A 71 -11.75 -25.62 -15.59
C GLU A 71 -10.43 -25.55 -14.81
N ILE A 72 -9.92 -24.34 -14.59
CA ILE A 72 -8.71 -24.11 -13.81
C ILE A 72 -9.08 -24.14 -12.33
N THR A 73 -8.65 -25.20 -11.63
CA THR A 73 -8.86 -25.32 -10.18
C THR A 73 -7.78 -24.58 -9.40
N VAL A 74 -8.11 -24.17 -8.17
CA VAL A 74 -7.14 -23.56 -7.24
C VAL A 74 -5.98 -24.52 -6.94
N ASP A 75 -6.24 -25.82 -6.94
CA ASP A 75 -5.22 -26.86 -6.75
C ASP A 75 -4.19 -26.86 -7.90
N ASN A 76 -4.64 -26.68 -9.15
CA ASN A 76 -3.73 -26.57 -10.30
C ASN A 76 -2.81 -25.35 -10.17
N LEU A 77 -3.35 -24.21 -9.70
CA LEU A 77 -2.57 -22.99 -9.48
C LEU A 77 -1.60 -23.13 -8.31
N ASN A 78 -1.99 -23.79 -7.22
CA ASN A 78 -1.12 -24.08 -6.08
C ASN A 78 0.01 -25.06 -6.45
N ALA A 79 -0.29 -26.03 -7.31
CA ALA A 79 0.69 -26.96 -7.86
C ALA A 79 1.72 -26.22 -8.73
N ALA A 80 1.25 -25.36 -9.65
CA ALA A 80 2.12 -24.49 -10.45
C ALA A 80 2.95 -23.53 -9.58
N LYS A 81 2.37 -22.96 -8.52
CA LYS A 81 3.09 -22.14 -7.54
C LYS A 81 4.24 -22.94 -6.89
N SER A 82 3.98 -24.17 -6.46
CA SER A 82 4.99 -25.00 -5.78
C SER A 82 6.18 -25.35 -6.68
N ILE A 83 5.96 -25.48 -7.99
CA ILE A 83 7.03 -25.61 -8.99
C ILE A 83 7.91 -24.37 -9.00
N MET A 84 7.27 -23.19 -9.12
CA MET A 84 7.99 -21.92 -9.21
C MET A 84 8.82 -21.67 -7.95
N GLU A 85 8.26 -21.92 -6.77
CA GLU A 85 8.98 -21.80 -5.50
C GLU A 85 10.22 -22.71 -5.47
N THR A 86 10.08 -23.95 -5.91
CA THR A 86 11.21 -24.90 -5.95
C THR A 86 12.29 -24.44 -6.94
N ARG A 87 11.91 -23.93 -8.12
CA ARG A 87 12.86 -23.38 -9.11
C ARG A 87 13.57 -22.12 -8.64
N LEU A 88 12.88 -21.26 -7.89
CA LEU A 88 13.48 -20.08 -7.29
C LEU A 88 14.55 -20.52 -6.28
N VAL A 89 14.23 -21.48 -5.42
CA VAL A 89 15.19 -22.05 -4.45
C VAL A 89 16.36 -22.73 -5.16
N SER A 90 16.13 -23.53 -6.20
CA SER A 90 17.21 -24.21 -6.94
C SER A 90 18.16 -23.24 -7.64
N LYS A 91 17.65 -22.08 -8.06
CA LYS A 91 18.44 -20.96 -8.59
C LYS A 91 19.07 -20.08 -7.50
N ASN A 92 19.04 -20.51 -6.25
CA ASN A 92 19.55 -19.78 -5.08
C ASN A 92 18.86 -18.42 -4.84
N ILE A 93 17.63 -18.26 -5.36
CA ILE A 93 16.76 -17.12 -5.09
C ILE A 93 15.90 -17.52 -3.88
N ASN A 94 16.38 -17.19 -2.69
CA ASN A 94 15.71 -17.57 -1.42
C ASN A 94 14.78 -16.48 -0.87
N ASP A 95 14.85 -15.27 -1.42
CA ASP A 95 14.06 -14.12 -1.02
C ASP A 95 13.04 -13.85 -2.12
N TYR A 96 11.88 -14.51 -2.07
CA TYR A 96 10.86 -14.38 -3.11
C TYR A 96 9.47 -14.30 -2.49
N GLU A 97 8.53 -13.81 -3.29
CA GLU A 97 7.11 -13.83 -2.99
C GLU A 97 6.36 -14.43 -4.18
N VAL A 98 5.65 -15.54 -3.96
CA VAL A 98 4.79 -16.17 -4.96
C VAL A 98 3.34 -16.15 -4.49
N PHE A 99 2.48 -15.48 -5.25
CA PHE A 99 1.06 -15.32 -4.98
C PHE A 99 0.25 -15.99 -6.08
N VAL A 100 -0.83 -16.67 -5.69
CA VAL A 100 -1.85 -17.15 -6.62
C VAL A 100 -2.96 -16.12 -6.69
N ASP A 101 -3.25 -15.62 -7.90
CA ASP A 101 -4.44 -14.84 -8.18
C ASP A 101 -5.54 -15.75 -8.75
N THR A 102 -6.51 -16.08 -7.89
CA THR A 102 -7.67 -16.88 -8.26
C THR A 102 -8.68 -16.13 -9.12
N ALA A 103 -8.64 -14.79 -9.16
CA ALA A 103 -9.56 -14.00 -9.98
C ALA A 103 -9.14 -13.99 -11.46
N THR A 104 -7.84 -13.97 -11.73
CA THR A 104 -7.29 -13.96 -13.10
C THR A 104 -6.66 -15.28 -13.52
N ASN A 105 -6.71 -16.31 -12.67
CA ASN A 105 -6.01 -17.58 -12.86
C ASN A 105 -4.53 -17.37 -13.19
N ALA A 106 -3.87 -16.51 -12.41
CA ALA A 106 -2.48 -16.14 -12.63
C ALA A 106 -1.64 -16.40 -11.37
N ILE A 107 -0.32 -16.46 -11.56
CA ILE A 107 0.67 -16.61 -10.51
C ILE A 107 1.62 -15.44 -10.61
N ILE A 108 1.72 -14.66 -9.55
CA ILE A 108 2.61 -13.50 -9.47
C ILE A 108 3.86 -13.95 -8.71
N VAL A 109 5.01 -13.78 -9.33
CA VAL A 109 6.32 -14.11 -8.77
C VAL A 109 7.13 -12.83 -8.68
N GLN A 110 7.61 -12.53 -7.48
CA GLN A 110 8.47 -11.38 -7.19
C GLN A 110 9.75 -11.86 -6.53
N PHE A 111 10.90 -11.40 -7.01
CA PHE A 111 12.18 -11.64 -6.36
C PHE A 111 13.17 -10.49 -6.62
N PRO A 112 14.04 -10.15 -5.65
CA PRO A 112 15.04 -9.13 -5.82
C PRO A 112 16.13 -9.59 -6.79
N TRP A 113 16.66 -8.64 -7.55
CA TRP A 113 17.70 -8.87 -8.55
C TRP A 113 19.02 -8.31 -8.06
N GLN A 114 20.13 -9.04 -8.26
CA GLN A 114 21.46 -8.53 -7.95
C GLN A 114 22.04 -7.88 -9.21
N SER A 115 22.16 -6.55 -9.20
CA SER A 115 22.72 -5.73 -10.29
C SER A 115 24.18 -6.06 -10.63
N ASP A 116 24.86 -6.82 -9.79
CA ASP A 116 26.31 -6.97 -9.81
C ASP A 116 26.74 -8.19 -10.67
N ASP A 117 25.76 -8.99 -11.12
CA ASP A 117 25.95 -10.12 -12.01
C ASP A 117 25.61 -9.74 -13.45
N ASN A 118 26.62 -9.31 -14.21
CA ASN A 118 26.49 -8.99 -15.64
C ASN A 118 26.24 -10.22 -16.53
N SER A 119 26.23 -11.45 -15.98
CA SER A 119 26.07 -12.69 -16.74
C SER A 119 24.63 -13.22 -16.80
N PHE A 120 23.71 -12.61 -16.05
CA PHE A 120 22.36 -13.13 -15.88
C PHE A 120 21.32 -12.21 -16.54
N ASP A 121 20.56 -12.79 -17.46
CA ASP A 121 19.44 -12.15 -18.16
C ASP A 121 18.13 -12.42 -17.38
N PRO A 122 17.50 -11.38 -16.79
CA PRO A 122 16.26 -11.54 -16.03
C PRO A 122 15.11 -12.13 -16.86
N GLU A 123 15.04 -11.82 -18.15
CA GLU A 123 13.99 -12.31 -19.04
C GLU A 123 14.18 -13.81 -19.31
N GLN A 124 15.43 -14.23 -19.52
CA GLN A 124 15.77 -15.65 -19.66
C GLN A 124 15.44 -16.42 -18.37
N ALA A 125 15.81 -15.89 -17.20
CA ALA A 125 15.51 -16.54 -15.93
C ALA A 125 14.01 -16.66 -15.67
N VAL A 126 13.23 -15.64 -16.02
CA VAL A 126 11.76 -15.69 -15.94
C VAL A 126 11.18 -16.74 -16.87
N LYS A 127 11.71 -16.84 -18.09
CA LYS A 127 11.29 -17.84 -19.07
C LYS A 127 11.54 -19.25 -18.56
N GLU A 128 12.71 -19.48 -17.94
CA GLU A 128 13.06 -20.75 -17.30
C GLU A 128 12.15 -21.06 -16.10
N ILE A 129 11.79 -20.06 -15.28
CA ILE A 129 10.85 -20.23 -14.16
C ILE A 129 9.45 -20.63 -14.67
N GLY A 130 8.99 -20.03 -15.77
CA GLY A 130 7.66 -20.26 -16.36
C GLY A 130 7.53 -21.53 -17.24
N GLU A 131 8.61 -22.28 -17.45
CA GLU A 131 8.56 -23.52 -18.23
C GLU A 131 7.82 -24.65 -17.52
N THR A 132 7.45 -25.71 -18.24
CA THR A 132 6.86 -26.90 -17.59
C THR A 132 7.91 -27.60 -16.75
N ALA A 133 7.57 -28.03 -15.53
CA ALA A 133 8.46 -28.86 -14.72
C ALA A 133 8.51 -30.29 -15.23
N LEU A 134 9.71 -30.85 -15.29
CA LEU A 134 9.92 -32.25 -15.60
C LEU A 134 9.95 -33.05 -14.30
N LEU A 135 8.80 -33.62 -13.92
CA LEU A 135 8.76 -34.59 -12.83
C LEU A 135 9.29 -35.94 -13.34
N THR A 136 10.32 -36.48 -12.67
CA THR A 136 10.88 -37.79 -12.98
C THR A 136 10.98 -38.68 -11.74
N PHE A 137 10.67 -39.95 -11.91
CA PHE A 137 10.94 -40.99 -10.93
C PHE A 137 12.16 -41.76 -11.43
N ARG A 138 13.24 -41.79 -10.64
CA ARG A 138 14.54 -42.35 -11.07
C ARG A 138 14.91 -43.58 -10.24
N GLU A 139 15.58 -44.55 -10.89
CA GLU A 139 16.20 -45.68 -10.19
C GLU A 139 17.49 -45.20 -9.50
N LYS A 140 17.55 -45.19 -8.15
CA LYS A 140 18.72 -44.76 -7.34
C LYS A 140 19.12 -43.28 -7.47
N TYR A 141 19.97 -42.84 -6.55
CA TYR A 141 20.60 -41.52 -6.53
C TYR A 141 22.03 -41.66 -5.99
N GLU A 142 22.99 -40.88 -6.49
CA GLU A 142 24.30 -40.76 -5.84
C GLU A 142 24.18 -39.84 -4.63
N THR A 143 25.16 -39.83 -3.73
CA THR A 143 25.13 -38.96 -2.55
C THR A 143 26.35 -38.05 -2.53
N ASP A 144 26.14 -36.78 -2.26
CA ASP A 144 27.24 -35.85 -2.01
C ASP A 144 27.92 -36.13 -0.66
N SER A 145 28.94 -35.32 -0.36
CA SER A 145 29.72 -35.41 0.88
C SER A 145 28.89 -35.19 2.15
N ASP A 146 27.71 -34.58 2.02
CA ASP A 146 26.74 -34.29 3.09
C ASP A 146 25.60 -35.32 3.15
N GLY A 147 25.64 -36.36 2.30
CA GLY A 147 24.62 -37.41 2.23
C GLY A 147 23.33 -36.98 1.54
N LYS A 148 23.32 -35.86 0.79
CA LYS A 148 22.18 -35.45 -0.03
C LYS A 148 22.19 -36.16 -1.38
N PRO A 149 21.00 -36.51 -1.92
CA PRO A 149 20.90 -37.04 -3.27
C PRO A 149 21.48 -36.08 -4.31
N THR A 150 22.45 -36.55 -5.08
CA THR A 150 23.02 -35.87 -6.25
C THR A 150 23.14 -36.88 -7.39
N GLY A 151 22.93 -36.45 -8.63
CA GLY A 151 23.26 -37.28 -9.79
C GLY A 151 22.14 -37.40 -10.83
N ASP A 152 22.58 -37.43 -12.07
CA ASP A 152 21.79 -37.70 -13.25
C ASP A 152 21.67 -39.23 -13.42
N THR A 153 20.75 -39.86 -12.70
CA THR A 153 20.46 -41.28 -12.92
C THR A 153 19.69 -41.44 -14.23
N GLU A 154 20.37 -41.95 -15.28
CA GLU A 154 19.84 -42.11 -16.65
C GLU A 154 18.58 -42.99 -16.74
N ASN A 155 18.28 -43.81 -15.73
CA ASN A 155 17.11 -44.70 -15.73
C ASN A 155 15.85 -44.02 -15.15
N ILE A 156 15.13 -43.30 -16.02
CA ILE A 156 13.82 -42.72 -15.72
C ILE A 156 12.74 -43.82 -15.80
N ILE A 157 12.02 -44.03 -14.70
CA ILE A 157 10.95 -45.02 -14.55
C ILE A 157 9.61 -44.46 -15.05
N LEU A 158 9.27 -43.25 -14.57
CA LEU A 158 8.03 -42.55 -14.83
C LEU A 158 8.32 -41.08 -15.05
N THR A 159 7.43 -40.43 -15.79
CA THR A 159 7.39 -38.97 -15.91
C THR A 159 6.11 -38.43 -15.30
N GLY A 160 6.04 -37.12 -15.05
CA GLY A 160 4.82 -36.47 -14.56
C GLY A 160 3.57 -36.71 -15.40
N SER A 161 3.74 -36.96 -16.71
CA SER A 161 2.62 -37.31 -17.60
C SER A 161 1.89 -38.61 -17.20
N ASP A 162 2.57 -39.53 -16.51
CA ASP A 162 2.07 -40.80 -16.02
C ASP A 162 1.34 -40.68 -14.66
N VAL A 163 1.47 -39.54 -13.97
CA VAL A 163 0.78 -39.24 -12.70
C VAL A 163 -0.61 -38.68 -13.00
N GLN A 164 -1.64 -39.19 -12.33
CA GLN A 164 -3.01 -38.69 -12.42
C GLN A 164 -3.32 -37.66 -11.34
N SER A 165 -2.95 -37.93 -10.08
CA SER A 165 -3.13 -37.00 -8.96
C SER A 165 -2.29 -37.41 -7.76
N ALA A 166 -1.89 -36.43 -6.95
CA ALA A 166 -1.32 -36.58 -5.63
C ALA A 166 -2.16 -35.81 -4.60
N LYS A 167 -2.48 -36.43 -3.46
CA LYS A 167 -3.27 -35.81 -2.39
C LYS A 167 -2.64 -36.08 -1.03
N ALA A 168 -2.58 -35.06 -0.18
CA ALA A 168 -2.27 -35.25 1.23
C ALA A 168 -3.44 -35.97 1.92
N GLY A 169 -3.13 -36.95 2.75
CA GLY A 169 -4.10 -37.76 3.48
C GLY A 169 -3.66 -38.01 4.92
N TYR A 170 -4.60 -38.46 5.73
CA TYR A 170 -4.34 -38.90 7.10
C TYR A 170 -4.60 -40.39 7.21
N ASN A 171 -3.59 -41.16 7.61
CA ASN A 171 -3.75 -42.59 7.81
C ASN A 171 -4.15 -42.87 9.26
N SER A 172 -5.44 -43.12 9.49
CA SER A 172 -6.02 -43.36 10.82
C SER A 172 -5.52 -44.63 11.53
N GLN A 173 -4.81 -45.53 10.84
CA GLN A 173 -4.25 -46.75 11.44
C GLN A 173 -2.84 -46.53 11.99
N THR A 174 -2.09 -45.59 11.40
CA THR A 174 -0.69 -45.31 11.77
C THR A 174 -0.51 -43.95 12.45
N ASP A 175 -1.59 -43.16 12.54
CA ASP A 175 -1.64 -41.83 13.15
C ASP A 175 -0.62 -40.85 12.53
N LYS A 176 -0.43 -40.97 11.20
CA LYS A 176 0.56 -40.20 10.43
C LYS A 176 -0.07 -39.59 9.17
N TYR A 177 0.45 -38.42 8.80
CA TYR A 177 0.16 -37.79 7.50
C TYR A 177 0.93 -38.52 6.39
N ILE A 178 0.26 -38.73 5.27
CA ILE A 178 0.77 -39.45 4.09
C ILE A 178 0.45 -38.68 2.82
N VAL A 179 1.17 -38.97 1.74
CA VAL A 179 0.83 -38.48 0.38
C VAL A 179 0.37 -39.66 -0.46
N GLN A 180 -0.88 -39.63 -0.92
CA GLN A 180 -1.46 -40.64 -1.78
C GLN A 180 -1.32 -40.22 -3.24
N LEU A 181 -0.63 -41.04 -4.05
CA LEU A 181 -0.51 -40.86 -5.49
C LEU A 181 -1.38 -41.86 -6.23
N ASN A 182 -2.00 -41.40 -7.32
CA ASN A 182 -2.69 -42.22 -8.30
C ASN A 182 -2.04 -42.02 -9.67
N PHE A 183 -1.79 -43.12 -10.38
CA PHE A 183 -1.21 -43.14 -11.71
C PHE A 183 -2.27 -43.38 -12.80
N LYS A 184 -2.02 -42.82 -13.99
CA LYS A 184 -2.79 -43.15 -15.19
C LYS A 184 -2.47 -44.58 -15.63
N ASP A 185 -3.33 -45.17 -16.46
CA ASP A 185 -3.15 -46.55 -16.92
C ASP A 185 -1.81 -46.76 -17.66
N SER A 186 -1.26 -45.72 -18.31
CA SER A 186 0.08 -45.75 -18.93
C SER A 186 1.22 -45.91 -17.91
N GLY A 187 1.05 -45.36 -16.71
CA GLY A 187 2.02 -45.37 -15.61
C GLY A 187 1.90 -46.59 -14.71
N LYS A 188 0.71 -47.19 -14.60
CA LYS A 188 0.46 -48.34 -13.71
C LYS A 188 1.39 -49.52 -14.00
N GLN A 189 1.53 -49.90 -15.27
CA GLN A 189 2.37 -51.03 -15.66
C GLN A 189 3.86 -50.74 -15.42
N LYS A 190 4.33 -49.56 -15.86
CA LYS A 190 5.73 -49.13 -15.67
C LYS A 190 6.11 -49.09 -14.19
N PHE A 191 5.21 -48.60 -13.33
CA PHE A 191 5.46 -48.53 -11.90
C PHE A 191 5.41 -49.89 -11.21
N ALA A 192 4.52 -50.78 -11.65
CA ALA A 192 4.45 -52.16 -11.15
C ALA A 192 5.74 -52.93 -11.45
N ASP A 193 6.27 -52.80 -12.67
CA ASP A 193 7.51 -53.46 -13.10
C ASP A 193 8.73 -52.91 -12.33
N ALA A 194 8.77 -51.59 -12.12
CA ALA A 194 9.86 -50.96 -11.36
C ALA A 194 9.83 -51.28 -9.87
N THR A 195 8.64 -51.26 -9.24
CA THR A 195 8.50 -51.63 -7.82
C THR A 195 8.76 -53.10 -7.56
N GLU A 196 8.57 -53.98 -8.55
CA GLU A 196 8.99 -55.39 -8.47
C GLU A 196 10.50 -55.56 -8.46
N LYS A 197 11.19 -54.80 -9.32
CA LYS A 197 12.66 -54.85 -9.43
C LYS A 197 13.37 -54.19 -8.24
N LEU A 198 12.74 -53.18 -7.61
CA LEU A 198 13.32 -52.33 -6.57
C LEU A 198 12.78 -52.60 -5.16
N VAL A 199 12.18 -53.77 -4.88
CA VAL A 199 11.73 -54.10 -3.51
C VAL A 199 12.90 -54.06 -2.53
N GLY A 200 12.79 -53.25 -1.47
CA GLY A 200 13.84 -53.03 -0.48
C GLY A 200 14.83 -51.91 -0.84
N GLU A 201 14.72 -51.34 -2.03
CA GLU A 201 15.53 -50.21 -2.52
C GLU A 201 14.72 -48.89 -2.49
N LYS A 202 15.37 -47.76 -2.84
CA LYS A 202 14.75 -46.43 -2.89
C LYS A 202 14.33 -46.04 -4.30
N ILE A 203 13.17 -45.40 -4.41
CA ILE A 203 12.77 -44.64 -5.60
C ILE A 203 12.87 -43.17 -5.23
N SER A 204 13.68 -42.42 -5.99
CA SER A 204 13.78 -40.97 -5.82
C SER A 204 12.85 -40.24 -6.79
N ILE A 205 12.17 -39.23 -6.28
CA ILE A 205 11.25 -38.35 -6.99
C ILE A 205 11.96 -37.01 -7.15
N TRP A 206 12.12 -36.60 -8.40
CA TRP A 206 12.85 -35.40 -8.78
C TRP A 206 11.93 -34.47 -9.54
N MET A 207 12.03 -33.18 -9.24
CA MET A 207 11.42 -32.12 -10.02
C MET A 207 12.54 -31.32 -10.65
N ASP A 208 12.63 -31.38 -11.98
CA ASP A 208 13.82 -30.97 -12.74
C ASP A 208 15.06 -31.69 -12.17
N ASP A 209 16.02 -30.96 -11.60
CA ASP A 209 17.24 -31.51 -10.98
C ASP A 209 17.23 -31.50 -9.45
N GLU A 210 16.09 -31.17 -8.82
CA GLU A 210 15.95 -31.14 -7.36
C GLU A 210 15.21 -32.38 -6.84
N CYS A 211 15.84 -33.11 -5.91
CA CYS A 211 15.21 -34.27 -5.28
C CYS A 211 14.18 -33.81 -4.24
N ILE A 212 12.89 -34.01 -4.52
CA ILE A 212 11.79 -33.60 -3.63
C ILE A 212 11.42 -34.69 -2.61
N SER A 213 11.70 -35.97 -2.90
CA SER A 213 11.43 -37.09 -1.99
C SER A 213 12.16 -38.37 -2.41
N TYR A 214 12.50 -39.25 -1.46
CA TYR A 214 13.22 -40.51 -1.73
C TYR A 214 12.72 -41.70 -0.88
N PRO A 215 11.45 -42.12 -1.02
CA PRO A 215 10.88 -43.22 -0.25
C PRO A 215 11.49 -44.59 -0.56
N ASN A 216 11.48 -45.47 0.45
CA ASN A 216 11.79 -46.90 0.28
C ASN A 216 10.59 -47.66 -0.30
N VAL A 217 10.85 -48.61 -1.19
CA VAL A 217 9.83 -49.51 -1.76
C VAL A 217 9.66 -50.73 -0.87
N ASN A 218 8.51 -50.84 -0.20
CA ASN A 218 8.25 -51.95 0.74
C ASN A 218 7.62 -53.19 0.10
N LYS A 219 6.85 -53.01 -0.99
CA LYS A 219 6.14 -54.07 -1.69
C LYS A 219 5.90 -53.67 -3.15
N LYS A 220 5.68 -54.66 -4.02
CA LYS A 220 5.21 -54.45 -5.40
C LYS A 220 3.82 -53.78 -5.40
N ILE A 221 3.63 -52.78 -6.26
CA ILE A 221 2.39 -51.98 -6.35
C ILE A 221 1.77 -52.19 -7.72
N ASN A 222 0.64 -52.91 -7.77
CA ASN A 222 -0.05 -53.29 -9.03
C ASN A 222 -1.37 -52.54 -9.26
N ASP A 223 -1.91 -51.91 -8.23
CA ASP A 223 -3.22 -51.24 -8.22
C ASP A 223 -3.17 -49.82 -8.82
N GLY A 224 -1.98 -49.28 -9.06
CA GLY A 224 -1.81 -47.94 -9.60
C GLY A 224 -2.03 -46.81 -8.59
N SER A 225 -2.09 -47.15 -7.30
CA SER A 225 -2.16 -46.20 -6.20
C SER A 225 -1.04 -46.48 -5.20
N CYS A 226 -0.30 -45.46 -4.78
CA CYS A 226 0.74 -45.63 -3.76
C CYS A 226 0.63 -44.57 -2.66
N GLU A 227 1.15 -44.91 -1.48
CA GLU A 227 1.21 -44.02 -0.33
C GLU A 227 2.68 -43.75 0.02
N ILE A 228 3.09 -42.49 -0.03
CA ILE A 228 4.38 -42.03 0.48
C ILE A 228 4.20 -41.72 1.96
N SER A 229 4.92 -42.45 2.81
CA SER A 229 4.91 -42.28 4.27
C SER A 229 6.25 -41.74 4.75
N GLY A 230 6.22 -40.95 5.83
CA GLY A 230 7.37 -40.27 6.41
C GLY A 230 7.01 -39.54 7.71
N SER A 231 7.93 -38.73 8.23
CA SER A 231 7.67 -37.82 9.35
C SER A 231 7.06 -36.50 8.85
N PHE A 232 5.91 -36.59 8.18
CA PHE A 232 5.21 -35.44 7.63
C PHE A 232 4.25 -34.80 8.64
N THR A 233 4.15 -33.47 8.57
CA THR A 233 3.04 -32.68 9.07
C THR A 233 1.96 -32.50 7.99
N ALA A 234 0.76 -32.03 8.35
CA ALA A 234 -0.29 -31.71 7.38
C ALA A 234 0.19 -30.75 6.28
N GLU A 235 1.02 -29.77 6.65
CA GLU A 235 1.57 -28.74 5.76
C GLU A 235 2.60 -29.34 4.79
N THR A 236 3.62 -30.03 5.30
CA THR A 236 4.67 -30.66 4.47
C THR A 236 4.14 -31.76 3.54
N ALA A 237 3.10 -32.50 3.96
CA ALA A 237 2.43 -33.48 3.09
C ALA A 237 1.68 -32.79 1.93
N THR A 238 1.05 -31.65 2.21
CA THR A 238 0.35 -30.85 1.19
C THR A 238 1.34 -30.22 0.22
N GLU A 239 2.46 -29.69 0.69
CA GLU A 239 3.54 -29.17 -0.16
C GLU A 239 4.10 -30.23 -1.10
N LEU A 240 4.41 -31.43 -0.59
CA LEU A 240 4.91 -32.53 -1.43
C LEU A 240 3.88 -32.97 -2.46
N ALA A 241 2.60 -33.07 -2.09
CA ALA A 241 1.52 -33.38 -3.02
C ALA A 241 1.39 -32.32 -4.12
N ASN A 242 1.47 -31.03 -3.77
CA ASN A 242 1.42 -29.94 -4.74
C ASN A 242 2.62 -29.94 -5.68
N LYS A 243 3.84 -30.23 -5.20
CA LYS A 243 5.04 -30.37 -6.04
C LYS A 243 4.89 -31.50 -7.07
N ILE A 244 4.38 -32.66 -6.65
CA ILE A 244 4.15 -33.81 -7.53
C ILE A 244 3.04 -33.51 -8.57
N ASN A 245 1.94 -32.88 -8.16
CA ASN A 245 0.90 -32.44 -9.10
C ASN A 245 1.43 -31.40 -10.08
N GLY A 246 2.34 -30.54 -9.63
CA GLY A 246 2.91 -29.45 -10.42
C GLY A 246 3.65 -29.97 -11.65
N GLY A 247 4.54 -30.94 -11.48
CA GLY A 247 5.27 -31.52 -12.62
C GLY A 247 4.43 -32.44 -13.51
N ALA A 248 3.13 -32.60 -13.25
CA ALA A 248 2.16 -33.26 -14.11
C ALA A 248 1.26 -32.26 -14.88
N LEU A 249 1.49 -30.95 -14.76
CA LEU A 249 0.67 -29.93 -15.43
C LEU A 249 0.76 -30.05 -16.96
N PRO A 250 -0.39 -30.05 -17.68
CA PRO A 250 -0.42 -30.28 -19.12
C PRO A 250 -0.17 -29.01 -19.95
N PHE A 251 0.11 -27.86 -19.32
CA PHE A 251 0.28 -26.58 -19.99
C PHE A 251 1.51 -25.82 -19.48
N LYS A 252 2.12 -25.04 -20.37
CA LYS A 252 3.15 -24.05 -20.03
C LYS A 252 2.47 -22.75 -19.61
N LEU A 253 3.03 -22.06 -18.62
CA LEU A 253 2.52 -20.75 -18.22
C LEU A 253 3.02 -19.66 -19.18
N GLU A 254 2.15 -18.70 -19.46
CA GLU A 254 2.47 -17.54 -20.30
C GLU A 254 2.78 -16.32 -19.45
N ILE A 255 3.79 -15.55 -19.83
CA ILE A 255 4.09 -14.27 -19.18
C ILE A 255 3.03 -13.25 -19.62
N LYS A 256 2.14 -12.84 -18.70
CA LYS A 256 1.13 -11.80 -18.93
C LYS A 256 1.67 -10.40 -18.62
N SER A 257 2.54 -10.30 -17.62
CA SER A 257 3.21 -9.06 -17.25
C SER A 257 4.63 -9.37 -16.76
N LEU A 258 5.60 -8.56 -17.13
CA LEU A 258 6.97 -8.62 -16.64
C LEU A 258 7.46 -7.21 -16.38
N SER A 259 7.94 -6.95 -15.17
CA SER A 259 8.57 -5.70 -14.79
C SER A 259 9.92 -6.02 -14.16
N THR A 260 10.98 -5.54 -14.79
CA THR A 260 12.34 -5.57 -14.24
C THR A 260 12.68 -4.17 -13.76
N ILE A 261 13.17 -4.06 -12.52
CA ILE A 261 13.55 -2.79 -11.89
C ILE A 261 14.98 -2.90 -11.38
N SER A 262 15.83 -1.93 -11.69
CA SER A 262 17.21 -1.92 -11.20
C SER A 262 17.32 -1.42 -9.74
N PRO A 263 18.16 -2.07 -8.89
CA PRO A 263 18.39 -1.68 -7.48
C PRO A 263 18.86 -0.24 -7.27
N ILE A 264 19.62 0.29 -8.24
CA ILE A 264 20.19 1.64 -8.17
C ILE A 264 19.08 2.69 -8.14
N LEU A 265 17.96 2.47 -8.85
CA LEU A 265 16.83 3.40 -8.82
C LEU A 265 16.11 3.34 -7.47
N GLY A 266 15.85 2.15 -6.92
CA GLY A 266 15.04 2.02 -5.71
C GLY A 266 15.69 2.51 -4.41
N THR A 267 17.00 2.28 -4.23
CA THR A 267 17.71 2.62 -2.98
C THR A 267 17.85 4.13 -2.75
N GLY A 268 18.14 4.92 -3.79
CA GLY A 268 18.20 6.38 -3.70
C GLY A 268 16.84 7.03 -3.40
N ALA A 269 15.77 6.44 -3.95
CA ALA A 269 14.40 6.87 -3.70
C ALA A 269 13.98 6.68 -2.24
N ARG A 270 14.34 5.52 -1.67
CA ARG A 270 14.13 5.22 -0.25
C ARG A 270 14.81 6.24 0.65
N ASP A 271 16.07 6.55 0.38
CA ASP A 271 16.86 7.47 1.22
C ASP A 271 16.32 8.91 1.14
N SER A 272 15.96 9.35 -0.07
CA SER A 272 15.34 10.67 -0.29
C SER A 272 13.99 10.78 0.44
N MET A 273 13.16 9.74 0.40
CA MET A 273 11.90 9.74 1.14
C MET A 273 12.06 9.60 2.65
N ALA A 274 13.06 8.85 3.12
CA ALA A 274 13.38 8.79 4.54
C ALA A 274 13.77 10.18 5.07
N LEU A 275 14.61 10.91 4.32
CA LEU A 275 14.96 12.30 4.62
C LEU A 275 13.73 13.22 4.57
N ALA A 276 12.88 13.08 3.56
CA ALA A 276 11.63 13.83 3.46
C ALA A 276 10.69 13.59 4.63
N GLY A 277 10.54 12.34 5.07
CA GLY A 277 9.74 11.96 6.22
C GLY A 277 10.27 12.57 7.51
N LEU A 278 11.61 12.58 7.70
CA LEU A 278 12.25 13.21 8.85
C LEU A 278 12.02 14.74 8.87
N ILE A 279 12.20 15.40 7.72
CA ILE A 279 11.96 16.85 7.59
C ILE A 279 10.48 17.17 7.83
N ALA A 280 9.56 16.39 7.26
CA ALA A 280 8.12 16.55 7.47
C ALA A 280 7.75 16.39 8.96
N PHE A 281 8.27 15.35 9.61
CA PHE A 281 8.07 15.13 11.05
C PHE A 281 8.59 16.32 11.87
N ALA A 282 9.81 16.78 11.61
CA ALA A 282 10.41 17.90 12.33
C ALA A 282 9.62 19.20 12.13
N ALA A 283 9.23 19.52 10.89
CA ALA A 283 8.45 20.71 10.56
C ALA A 283 7.08 20.70 11.27
N ILE A 284 6.37 19.55 11.22
CA ILE A 284 5.09 19.38 11.92
C ILE A 284 5.28 19.45 13.44
N ALA A 285 6.34 18.84 13.98
CA ALA A 285 6.61 18.88 15.41
C ALA A 285 6.86 20.30 15.92
N VAL A 286 7.70 21.07 15.21
CA VAL A 286 7.96 22.47 15.51
C VAL A 286 6.68 23.29 15.44
N PHE A 287 5.89 23.13 14.38
CA PHE A 287 4.61 23.81 14.23
C PHE A 287 3.64 23.49 15.39
N MET A 288 3.51 22.22 15.76
CA MET A 288 2.64 21.78 16.85
C MET A 288 3.08 22.35 18.20
N ILE A 289 4.38 22.33 18.50
CA ILE A 289 4.93 22.88 19.75
C ILE A 289 4.71 24.39 19.82
N ILE A 290 4.94 25.12 18.72
CA ILE A 290 4.78 26.58 18.71
C ILE A 290 3.30 26.97 18.82
N TYR A 291 2.43 26.37 18.00
CA TYR A 291 1.02 26.76 17.91
C TYR A 291 0.18 26.25 19.09
N TYR A 292 0.40 25.00 19.50
CA TYR A 292 -0.38 24.34 20.55
C TYR A 292 0.33 24.25 21.91
N ARG A 293 1.61 24.61 22.01
CA ARG A 293 2.37 24.66 23.28
C ARG A 293 2.37 23.32 23.99
N LEU A 294 1.80 23.23 25.19
CA LEU A 294 1.84 22.00 26.00
C LEU A 294 1.05 20.84 25.35
N PRO A 295 -0.21 21.01 24.92
CA PRO A 295 -0.87 20.02 24.07
C PRO A 295 -0.08 19.64 22.81
N GLY A 296 0.61 20.61 22.20
CA GLY A 296 1.46 20.36 21.02
C GLY A 296 2.65 19.46 21.32
N PHE A 297 3.36 19.72 22.41
CA PHE A 297 4.46 18.88 22.89
C PHE A 297 4.03 17.44 23.18
N VAL A 298 2.89 17.27 23.87
CA VAL A 298 2.33 15.93 24.13
C VAL A 298 1.92 15.24 22.82
N ALA A 299 1.39 15.99 21.85
CA ALA A 299 1.04 15.47 20.54
C ALA A 299 2.26 14.97 19.76
N VAL A 300 3.42 15.63 19.87
CA VAL A 300 4.67 15.16 19.22
C VAL A 300 5.17 13.85 19.82
N ILE A 301 5.06 13.68 21.14
CA ILE A 301 5.38 12.40 21.80
C ILE A 301 4.44 11.30 21.29
N ALA A 302 3.14 11.57 21.22
CA ALA A 302 2.15 10.64 20.69
C ALA A 302 2.40 10.30 19.21
N LEU A 303 2.80 11.29 18.41
CA LEU A 303 3.16 11.12 17.00
C LEU A 303 4.41 10.24 16.84
N THR A 304 5.38 10.35 17.75
CA THR A 304 6.56 9.46 17.79
C THR A 304 6.13 8.02 18.04
N GLY A 305 5.23 7.80 19.01
CA GLY A 305 4.64 6.49 19.27
C GLY A 305 3.82 5.96 18.09
N GLN A 306 3.14 6.84 17.35
CA GLN A 306 2.40 6.46 16.15
C GLN A 306 3.36 5.94 15.07
N VAL A 307 4.42 6.68 14.75
CA VAL A 307 5.42 6.28 13.75
C VAL A 307 6.10 4.97 14.14
N ALA A 308 6.48 4.82 15.41
CA ALA A 308 7.01 3.56 15.95
C ALA A 308 6.01 2.39 15.77
N GLY A 309 4.73 2.64 16.02
CA GLY A 309 3.67 1.65 15.83
C GLY A 309 3.48 1.25 14.37
N MET A 310 3.69 2.18 13.44
CA MET A 310 3.68 1.89 12.01
C MET A 310 4.85 1.00 11.61
N PHE A 311 6.08 1.31 12.06
CA PHE A 311 7.23 0.43 11.81
C PHE A 311 7.02 -0.96 12.39
N ALA A 312 6.53 -1.06 13.63
CA ALA A 312 6.17 -2.34 14.24
C ALA A 312 5.13 -3.12 13.42
N ALA A 313 4.12 -2.44 12.85
CA ALA A 313 3.13 -3.10 12.01
C ALA A 313 3.71 -3.68 10.72
N ILE A 314 4.69 -3.01 10.13
CA ILE A 314 5.31 -3.39 8.86
C ILE A 314 6.33 -4.51 9.04
N THR A 315 7.14 -4.47 10.11
CA THR A 315 8.24 -5.41 10.34
C THR A 315 7.80 -6.79 10.81
N GLY A 316 6.50 -7.01 11.08
CA GLY A 316 6.01 -8.23 11.69
C GLY A 316 6.26 -8.30 13.20
N PHE A 317 6.53 -7.15 13.84
CA PHE A 317 6.66 -7.04 15.31
C PHE A 317 5.42 -7.63 16.01
N PHE A 318 4.25 -7.43 15.42
CA PHE A 318 3.04 -8.03 15.95
C PHE A 318 2.86 -9.45 15.40
N ALA A 319 2.79 -10.43 16.30
CA ALA A 319 2.68 -11.86 15.98
C ALA A 319 1.43 -12.27 15.15
N PHE A 320 0.53 -11.33 14.82
CA PHE A 320 -0.63 -11.59 13.97
C PHE A 320 -0.35 -11.38 12.48
N ASN A 321 0.77 -10.76 12.09
CA ASN A 321 1.12 -10.52 10.69
C ASN A 321 2.61 -10.81 10.45
N ASN A 322 2.92 -11.42 9.31
CA ASN A 322 4.28 -11.52 8.81
C ASN A 322 4.76 -10.15 8.31
N ALA A 323 6.08 -10.00 8.18
CA ALA A 323 6.66 -8.78 7.62
C ALA A 323 6.07 -8.49 6.24
N SER A 324 5.46 -7.31 6.09
CA SER A 324 4.85 -6.88 4.83
C SER A 324 5.86 -6.09 4.02
N SER A 325 5.89 -6.31 2.70
CA SER A 325 6.81 -5.61 1.80
C SER A 325 6.48 -4.11 1.72
N LEU A 326 7.45 -3.27 2.08
CA LEU A 326 7.33 -1.81 2.10
C LEU A 326 7.81 -1.22 0.78
N THR A 327 6.90 -0.58 0.04
CA THR A 327 7.15 0.03 -1.27
C THR A 327 7.34 1.54 -1.16
N LEU A 328 7.74 2.21 -2.24
CA LEU A 328 7.87 3.66 -2.30
C LEU A 328 6.54 4.38 -2.00
N PRO A 329 5.39 4.00 -2.62
CA PRO A 329 4.09 4.50 -2.18
C PRO A 329 3.81 4.18 -0.71
N GLY A 330 4.17 2.99 -0.22
CA GLY A 330 4.06 2.62 1.19
C GLY A 330 4.76 3.62 2.13
N ILE A 331 6.00 4.02 1.82
CA ILE A 331 6.72 5.07 2.58
C ILE A 331 5.96 6.40 2.50
N ALA A 332 5.44 6.78 1.35
CA ALA A 332 4.62 7.99 1.21
C ALA A 332 3.34 7.92 2.08
N GLY A 333 2.75 6.73 2.25
CA GLY A 333 1.67 6.44 3.20
C GLY A 333 2.07 6.69 4.66
N ILE A 334 3.30 6.36 5.04
CA ILE A 334 3.87 6.71 6.36
C ILE A 334 3.95 8.24 6.52
N ILE A 335 4.52 8.93 5.53
CA ILE A 335 4.70 10.39 5.58
C ILE A 335 3.35 11.12 5.62
N LEU A 336 2.38 10.66 4.83
CA LEU A 336 1.01 11.16 4.86
C LEU A 336 0.37 10.94 6.23
N SER A 337 0.58 9.76 6.83
CA SER A 337 0.09 9.44 8.17
C SER A 337 0.72 10.31 9.24
N ILE A 338 1.95 10.80 9.07
CA ILE A 338 2.55 11.82 9.96
C ILE A 338 1.77 13.14 9.86
N GLY A 339 1.47 13.58 8.63
CA GLY A 339 0.65 14.78 8.38
C GLY A 339 -0.76 14.69 8.98
N MET A 340 -1.41 13.54 8.84
CA MET A 340 -2.77 13.27 9.37
C MET A 340 -2.75 12.93 10.87
N GLY A 341 -1.63 12.45 11.39
CA GLY A 341 -1.43 11.99 12.77
C GLY A 341 -1.64 13.07 13.83
N VAL A 342 -1.59 14.34 13.42
CA VAL A 342 -1.86 15.45 14.32
C VAL A 342 -3.33 15.87 14.37
N ASP A 343 -4.21 15.42 13.46
CA ASP A 343 -5.62 15.86 13.39
C ASP A 343 -6.36 15.59 14.70
N ALA A 344 -6.28 14.37 15.23
CA ALA A 344 -6.94 13.99 16.49
C ALA A 344 -6.43 14.82 17.70
N ASN A 345 -5.15 15.16 17.69
CA ASN A 345 -4.53 16.01 18.70
C ASN A 345 -4.97 17.47 18.56
N VAL A 346 -5.07 17.99 17.34
CA VAL A 346 -5.58 19.31 16.99
C VAL A 346 -7.04 19.47 17.43
N ILE A 347 -7.89 18.47 17.17
CA ILE A 347 -9.30 18.43 17.64
C ILE A 347 -9.38 18.60 19.14
N SER A 348 -8.65 17.75 19.85
CA SER A 348 -8.66 17.72 21.31
C SER A 348 -8.18 19.06 21.84
N ALA A 349 -7.12 19.61 21.27
CA ALA A 349 -6.54 20.88 21.70
C ALA A 349 -7.44 22.09 21.40
N GLU A 350 -8.05 22.19 20.22
CA GLU A 350 -9.02 23.24 19.91
C GLU A 350 -10.25 23.14 20.81
N ARG A 351 -10.73 21.93 21.08
CA ARG A 351 -11.86 21.76 22.00
C ARG A 351 -11.52 22.15 23.43
N ILE A 352 -10.32 21.83 23.90
CA ILE A 352 -9.82 22.29 25.21
C ILE A 352 -9.77 23.84 25.22
N LYS A 353 -9.27 24.48 24.16
CA LYS A 353 -9.27 25.96 24.04
C LYS A 353 -10.68 26.54 24.09
N GLU A 354 -11.65 25.93 23.41
CA GLU A 354 -13.07 26.36 23.44
C GLU A 354 -13.64 26.30 24.86
N GLU A 355 -13.48 25.18 25.56
CA GLU A 355 -14.03 24.99 26.91
C GLU A 355 -13.35 25.91 27.94
N LEU A 356 -12.06 26.19 27.77
CA LEU A 356 -11.32 27.17 28.58
C LEU A 356 -11.81 28.60 28.34
N LYS A 357 -12.03 29.01 27.08
CA LYS A 357 -12.61 30.34 26.75
C LYS A 357 -14.03 30.49 27.28
N ALA A 358 -14.79 29.39 27.36
CA ALA A 358 -16.10 29.36 27.98
C ALA A 358 -16.07 29.48 29.53
N GLY A 359 -14.88 29.63 30.13
CA GLY A 359 -14.71 29.85 31.57
C GLY A 359 -14.63 28.58 32.41
N ARG A 360 -14.50 27.40 31.81
CA ARG A 360 -14.33 26.16 32.59
C ARG A 360 -12.93 26.06 33.21
N THR A 361 -12.84 25.38 34.35
CA THR A 361 -11.56 25.01 34.96
C THR A 361 -10.76 24.10 34.03
N ILE A 362 -9.43 24.08 34.15
CA ILE A 362 -8.54 23.23 33.33
C ILE A 362 -8.95 21.76 33.41
N ASP A 363 -9.25 21.25 34.61
CA ASP A 363 -9.66 19.86 34.78
C ASP A 363 -11.01 19.57 34.10
N GLY A 364 -11.95 20.52 34.14
CA GLY A 364 -13.23 20.43 33.43
C GLY A 364 -13.08 20.52 31.91
N ALA A 365 -12.22 21.41 31.43
CA ALA A 365 -11.93 21.59 30.01
C ALA A 365 -11.24 20.36 29.40
N LEU A 366 -10.25 19.77 30.11
CA LEU A 366 -9.60 18.54 29.67
C LEU A 366 -10.57 17.35 29.62
N LYS A 367 -11.40 17.18 30.67
CA LYS A 367 -12.38 16.10 30.71
C LYS A 367 -13.38 16.19 29.55
N ASN A 368 -13.93 17.39 29.31
CA ASN A 368 -14.90 17.61 28.24
C ASN A 368 -14.25 17.58 26.85
N GLY A 369 -13.04 18.12 26.72
CA GLY A 369 -12.28 18.13 25.48
C GLY A 369 -12.06 16.73 24.93
N PHE A 370 -11.51 15.84 25.77
CA PHE A 370 -11.29 14.45 25.37
C PHE A 370 -12.58 13.62 25.27
N SER A 371 -13.59 13.85 26.12
CA SER A 371 -14.84 13.04 26.05
C SER A 371 -15.70 13.38 24.85
N ARG A 372 -15.78 14.67 24.47
CA ARG A 372 -16.60 15.11 23.33
C ARG A 372 -15.84 15.02 22.01
N GLY A 373 -14.53 15.25 22.03
CA GLY A 373 -13.67 15.10 20.84
C GLY A 373 -13.56 13.66 20.34
N PHE A 374 -13.70 12.66 21.23
CA PHE A 374 -13.56 11.24 20.88
C PHE A 374 -14.47 10.79 19.73
N THR A 375 -15.75 11.17 19.77
CA THR A 375 -16.71 10.77 18.73
C THR A 375 -16.36 11.36 17.37
N ALA A 376 -15.88 12.61 17.34
CA ALA A 376 -15.44 13.26 16.11
C ALA A 376 -14.14 12.64 15.56
N ILE A 377 -13.21 12.25 16.44
CA ILE A 377 -11.97 11.54 16.07
C ILE A 377 -12.27 10.16 15.48
N LEU A 378 -13.19 9.42 16.10
CA LEU A 378 -13.59 8.11 15.62
C LEU A 378 -14.22 8.20 14.23
N ASP A 379 -15.12 9.18 14.03
CA ASP A 379 -15.80 9.36 12.75
C ASP A 379 -14.83 9.75 11.62
N SER A 380 -13.88 10.65 11.90
CA SER A 380 -12.89 11.08 10.91
C SER A 380 -11.91 9.97 10.52
N ASN A 381 -11.53 9.11 11.48
CA ASN A 381 -10.57 8.03 11.22
C ASN A 381 -11.25 6.80 10.58
N LEU A 382 -12.54 6.56 10.86
CA LEU A 382 -13.24 5.40 10.34
C LEU A 382 -13.38 5.41 8.81
N THR A 383 -13.55 6.57 8.18
CA THR A 383 -13.58 6.64 6.71
C THR A 383 -12.23 6.31 6.09
N VAL A 384 -11.14 6.75 6.70
CA VAL A 384 -9.79 6.42 6.22
C VAL A 384 -9.51 4.93 6.39
N ILE A 385 -9.98 4.32 7.49
CA ILE A 385 -9.92 2.86 7.68
C ILE A 385 -10.72 2.13 6.60
N ILE A 386 -11.93 2.58 6.27
CA ILE A 386 -12.74 1.98 5.20
C ILE A 386 -11.99 2.02 3.87
N VAL A 387 -11.42 3.18 3.50
CA VAL A 387 -10.66 3.32 2.25
C VAL A 387 -9.41 2.45 2.26
N ALA A 388 -8.64 2.44 3.35
CA ALA A 388 -7.44 1.62 3.47
C ALA A 388 -7.74 0.11 3.38
N LEU A 389 -8.85 -0.33 3.99
CA LEU A 389 -9.31 -1.72 3.87
C LEU A 389 -9.76 -2.07 2.45
N ILE A 390 -10.42 -1.15 1.74
CA ILE A 390 -10.80 -1.38 0.34
C ILE A 390 -9.58 -1.48 -0.56
N LEU A 391 -8.59 -0.61 -0.37
CA LEU A 391 -7.30 -0.70 -1.06
C LEU A 391 -6.66 -2.07 -0.84
N MET A 392 -6.57 -2.51 0.42
CA MET A 392 -6.00 -3.82 0.74
C MET A 392 -6.87 -4.98 0.23
N ALA A 393 -8.19 -4.81 0.16
CA ALA A 393 -9.10 -5.86 -0.26
C ALA A 393 -9.07 -6.05 -1.78
N VAL A 394 -9.08 -4.96 -2.54
CA VAL A 394 -9.10 -4.98 -4.02
C VAL A 394 -7.72 -5.30 -4.59
N PHE A 395 -6.65 -4.81 -3.95
CA PHE A 395 -5.28 -5.03 -4.42
C PHE A 395 -4.52 -6.11 -3.61
N GLY A 396 -5.19 -6.77 -2.67
CA GLY A 396 -4.68 -7.91 -1.91
C GLY A 396 -5.45 -9.19 -2.22
N THR A 397 -5.28 -10.23 -1.41
CA THR A 397 -5.79 -11.58 -1.74
C THR A 397 -7.31 -11.77 -1.61
N TRP A 398 -8.06 -10.79 -1.10
CA TRP A 398 -9.49 -10.94 -0.79
C TRP A 398 -10.44 -10.83 -1.99
N PHE A 399 -10.09 -10.07 -3.03
CA PHE A 399 -10.88 -9.92 -4.26
C PHE A 399 -10.09 -10.25 -5.53
N GLY A 400 -9.03 -11.05 -5.38
CA GLY A 400 -8.06 -11.35 -6.44
C GLY A 400 -6.73 -10.67 -6.16
N ALA A 401 -5.64 -11.43 -6.16
CA ALA A 401 -4.32 -10.90 -5.88
C ALA A 401 -3.85 -10.06 -7.07
N SER A 402 -4.07 -8.75 -7.02
CA SER A 402 -3.62 -7.87 -8.11
C SER A 402 -2.10 -7.87 -8.25
N THR A 403 -1.63 -7.71 -9.48
CA THR A 403 -0.21 -7.66 -9.88
C THR A 403 0.60 -6.51 -9.26
N GLU A 404 -0.05 -5.59 -8.53
CA GLU A 404 0.57 -4.39 -7.97
C GLU A 404 0.55 -4.36 -6.43
N GLY A 405 1.57 -4.99 -5.83
CA GLY A 405 1.83 -4.91 -4.37
C GLY A 405 2.09 -3.49 -3.85
N THR A 406 2.33 -2.51 -4.73
CA THR A 406 2.56 -1.09 -4.41
C THR A 406 1.34 -0.44 -3.75
N ILE A 407 0.14 -0.61 -4.33
CA ILE A 407 -1.11 -0.04 -3.82
C ILE A 407 -1.54 -0.74 -2.53
N TYR A 408 -1.32 -2.05 -2.44
CA TYR A 408 -1.57 -2.81 -1.21
C TYR A 408 -0.71 -2.30 -0.05
N SER A 409 0.61 -2.13 -0.26
CA SER A 409 1.55 -1.61 0.74
C SER A 409 1.18 -0.19 1.19
N PHE A 410 0.74 0.67 0.27
CA PHE A 410 0.19 1.98 0.60
C PHE A 410 -1.08 1.88 1.49
N GLY A 411 -2.03 1.01 1.12
CA GLY A 411 -3.23 0.76 1.93
C GLY A 411 -2.90 0.25 3.33
N PHE A 412 -1.95 -0.68 3.45
CA PHE A 412 -1.51 -1.25 4.72
C PHE A 412 -0.86 -0.19 5.63
N THR A 413 0.07 0.61 5.08
CA THR A 413 0.73 1.68 5.84
C THR A 413 -0.26 2.77 6.27
N LEU A 414 -1.23 3.13 5.42
CA LEU A 414 -2.30 4.05 5.77
C LEU A 414 -3.19 3.50 6.90
N LEU A 415 -3.59 2.22 6.82
CA LEU A 415 -4.38 1.54 7.86
C LEU A 415 -3.64 1.53 9.20
N ALA A 416 -2.38 1.09 9.19
CA ALA A 416 -1.54 1.06 10.38
C ALA A 416 -1.38 2.46 10.98
N GLY A 417 -1.16 3.47 10.15
CA GLY A 417 -1.04 4.86 10.57
C GLY A 417 -2.29 5.38 11.26
N VAL A 418 -3.47 5.13 10.71
CA VAL A 418 -4.75 5.59 11.29
C VAL A 418 -5.07 4.88 12.60
N ILE A 419 -4.83 3.58 12.69
CA ILE A 419 -5.05 2.79 13.93
C ILE A 419 -4.09 3.27 15.03
N MET A 420 -2.80 3.42 14.70
CA MET A 420 -1.80 3.87 15.67
C MET A 420 -2.04 5.32 16.08
N ASN A 421 -2.43 6.19 15.16
CA ASN A 421 -2.86 7.56 15.48
C ASN A 421 -4.04 7.54 16.45
N PHE A 422 -5.06 6.71 16.19
CA PHE A 422 -6.22 6.61 17.07
C PHE A 422 -5.83 6.20 18.50
N ILE A 423 -4.98 5.18 18.66
CA ILE A 423 -4.49 4.73 19.96
C ILE A 423 -3.68 5.84 20.65
N MET A 424 -2.71 6.42 19.95
CA MET A 424 -1.81 7.41 20.54
C MET A 424 -2.51 8.73 20.86
N ALA A 425 -3.34 9.25 19.95
CA ALA A 425 -4.04 10.51 20.14
C ALA A 425 -5.23 10.41 21.11
N CYS A 426 -6.00 9.32 21.11
CA CYS A 426 -7.15 9.20 22.02
C CYS A 426 -6.76 8.76 23.43
N TRP A 427 -5.78 7.85 23.57
CA TRP A 427 -5.40 7.31 24.87
C TRP A 427 -4.12 7.94 25.41
N ALA A 428 -3.00 7.87 24.68
CA ALA A 428 -1.72 8.35 25.20
C ALA A 428 -1.72 9.87 25.45
N THR A 429 -2.16 10.67 24.47
CA THR A 429 -2.28 12.14 24.64
C THR A 429 -3.21 12.51 25.80
N ARG A 430 -4.33 11.80 25.95
CA ARG A 430 -5.28 12.02 27.06
C ARG A 430 -4.64 11.76 28.41
N LEU A 431 -4.00 10.60 28.57
CA LEU A 431 -3.33 10.21 29.82
C LEU A 431 -2.22 11.19 30.19
N MET A 432 -1.35 11.51 29.23
CA MET A 432 -0.24 12.44 29.40
C MET A 432 -0.72 13.85 29.75
N THR A 433 -1.67 14.40 29.00
CA THR A 433 -2.15 15.78 29.20
C THR A 433 -2.86 15.95 30.55
N ILE A 434 -3.70 14.98 30.94
CA ILE A 434 -4.40 15.01 32.25
C ILE A 434 -3.41 14.79 33.41
N SER A 435 -2.37 13.97 33.21
CA SER A 435 -1.35 13.78 34.23
C SER A 435 -0.50 15.06 34.43
N LEU A 436 -0.08 15.70 33.34
CA LEU A 436 0.67 16.96 33.37
C LEU A 436 -0.12 18.09 34.04
N SER A 437 -1.42 18.21 33.80
CA SER A 437 -2.26 19.27 34.40
C SER A 437 -2.31 19.22 35.95
N LYS A 438 -1.90 18.10 36.56
CA LYS A 438 -1.84 17.94 38.02
C LYS A 438 -0.61 18.58 38.65
N PHE A 439 0.42 18.92 37.88
CA PHE A 439 1.57 19.66 38.39
C PHE A 439 1.27 21.16 38.39
N LYS A 440 1.68 21.86 39.46
CA LYS A 440 1.38 23.29 39.64
C LYS A 440 1.93 24.15 38.49
N CYS A 441 3.09 23.80 37.95
CA CYS A 441 3.74 24.52 36.83
C CYS A 441 2.92 24.47 35.52
N PHE A 442 2.18 23.39 35.28
CA PHE A 442 1.40 23.18 34.05
C PHE A 442 -0.05 23.67 34.14
N ARG A 443 -0.51 24.22 35.28
CA ARG A 443 -1.87 24.76 35.45
C ARG A 443 -2.08 26.18 34.89
N LYS A 444 -1.22 26.64 33.98
CA LYS A 444 -1.35 27.97 33.38
C LYS A 444 -2.21 27.88 32.11
N PRO A 445 -3.33 28.63 31.98
CA PRO A 445 -4.16 28.63 30.76
C PRO A 445 -3.38 28.94 29.47
N ALA A 446 -2.32 29.76 29.58
CA ALA A 446 -1.45 30.09 28.47
C ALA A 446 -0.75 28.86 27.87
N LEU A 447 -0.44 27.83 28.67
CA LEU A 447 0.17 26.60 28.17
C LEU A 447 -0.78 25.77 27.30
N TYR A 448 -2.09 25.98 27.45
CA TYR A 448 -3.14 25.36 26.63
C TYR A 448 -3.61 26.28 25.49
N GLY A 449 -2.88 27.36 25.21
CA GLY A 449 -3.17 28.27 24.08
C GLY A 449 -4.27 29.30 24.34
N VAL A 450 -4.63 29.58 25.60
CA VAL A 450 -5.61 30.61 25.98
C VAL A 450 -4.96 31.66 26.88
N SER A 451 -5.03 32.95 26.50
CA SER A 451 -4.59 34.05 27.35
C SER A 451 -5.58 34.32 28.48
N LYS A 452 -5.10 34.65 29.69
CA LYS A 452 -5.95 34.99 30.85
C LYS A 452 -6.94 36.12 30.56
N LYS A 453 -6.58 37.06 29.66
CA LYS A 453 -7.44 38.17 29.22
C LYS A 453 -8.71 37.72 28.46
N ASN A 454 -8.68 36.52 27.89
CA ASN A 454 -9.77 35.95 27.08
C ASN A 454 -10.62 34.92 27.86
N MET A 455 -10.42 34.81 29.17
CA MET A 455 -11.31 34.09 30.08
C MET A 455 -12.23 35.10 30.77
N PRO A 456 -13.49 34.78 31.09
CA PRO A 456 -14.30 35.60 31.98
C PRO A 456 -13.62 35.64 33.35
N ILE A 457 -13.09 36.80 33.75
CA ILE A 457 -12.08 36.89 34.82
C ILE A 457 -12.63 36.71 36.24
N ASP A 458 -13.93 36.85 36.54
CA ASP A 458 -14.33 37.04 37.95
C ASP A 458 -14.99 35.86 38.72
N ASP A 459 -15.43 34.78 38.07
CA ASP A 459 -16.19 33.72 38.77
C ASP A 459 -15.41 32.43 39.07
N ALA A 460 -14.24 32.23 38.46
CA ALA A 460 -13.49 30.97 38.58
C ALA A 460 -12.72 30.82 39.91
N GLU A 461 -12.39 31.92 40.60
CA GLU A 461 -11.77 31.89 41.94
C GLU A 461 -12.79 31.76 43.08
N LYS A 462 -14.09 31.97 42.84
CA LYS A 462 -15.14 31.96 43.89
C LYS A 462 -16.01 30.71 43.93
N GLY A 463 -15.65 29.64 43.23
CA GLY A 463 -16.38 28.36 43.31
C GLY A 463 -17.84 28.43 42.88
N LYS A 464 -18.25 29.47 42.13
CA LYS A 464 -19.61 29.57 41.60
C LYS A 464 -19.69 28.77 40.29
N THR A 465 -20.43 27.66 40.35
CA THR A 465 -20.88 26.83 39.23
C THR A 465 -21.89 27.54 38.31
N THR A 466 -21.73 28.83 38.03
CA THR A 466 -22.53 29.50 36.99
C THR A 466 -21.77 29.48 35.69
N VAL A 467 -21.93 28.37 34.96
CA VAL A 467 -21.64 28.30 33.53
C VAL A 467 -22.60 29.30 32.87
N LYS A 468 -22.15 30.53 32.60
CA LYS A 468 -22.74 31.26 31.48
C LYS A 468 -22.51 30.36 30.28
N THR A 469 -23.57 29.90 29.62
CA THR A 469 -23.50 29.40 28.25
C THR A 469 -23.01 30.56 27.40
N ILE A 470 -21.70 30.81 27.42
CA ILE A 470 -21.09 31.78 26.54
C ILE A 470 -21.15 31.12 25.18
N ASP A 471 -22.11 31.57 24.38
CA ASP A 471 -22.12 31.32 22.94
C ASP A 471 -20.75 31.74 22.43
N VAL A 472 -19.88 30.76 22.17
CA VAL A 472 -18.55 31.00 21.61
C VAL A 472 -18.79 31.51 20.19
N LYS A 473 -18.88 32.83 20.05
CA LYS A 473 -18.92 33.50 18.76
C LYS A 473 -17.71 33.02 17.96
N PRO A 474 -17.90 32.60 16.70
CA PRO A 474 -16.79 32.12 15.90
C PRO A 474 -15.73 33.22 15.74
N LYS A 475 -14.46 32.84 15.68
CA LYS A 475 -13.33 33.77 15.57
C LYS A 475 -13.37 34.58 14.27
N THR A 476 -14.01 34.01 13.24
CA THR A 476 -14.28 34.60 11.93
C THR A 476 -15.77 34.52 11.65
N ASN A 477 -16.31 35.50 10.94
CA ASN A 477 -17.71 35.50 10.50
C ASN A 477 -17.76 35.68 8.99
N PHE A 478 -17.16 34.73 8.27
CA PHE A 478 -17.19 34.73 6.81
C PHE A 478 -18.52 34.12 6.34
N ASP A 479 -19.15 34.72 5.34
CA ASP A 479 -20.40 34.21 4.77
C ASP A 479 -20.13 33.26 3.58
N PHE A 480 -20.06 31.97 3.88
CA PHE A 480 -19.89 30.91 2.89
C PHE A 480 -21.18 30.66 2.11
N VAL A 481 -22.33 30.71 2.81
CA VAL A 481 -23.64 30.37 2.25
C VAL A 481 -24.19 31.48 1.34
N GLY A 482 -23.86 32.75 1.61
CA GLY A 482 -24.19 33.85 0.70
C GLY A 482 -23.36 33.81 -0.59
N LYS A 483 -22.17 33.20 -0.56
CA LYS A 483 -21.23 33.15 -1.70
C LYS A 483 -21.29 31.86 -2.51
N THR A 484 -22.27 30.97 -2.27
CA THR A 484 -22.41 29.68 -2.97
C THR A 484 -22.29 29.79 -4.48
N LYS A 485 -22.95 30.80 -5.09
CA LYS A 485 -22.91 30.99 -6.56
C LYS A 485 -21.49 31.22 -7.06
N VAL A 486 -20.67 31.99 -6.34
CA VAL A 486 -19.29 32.27 -6.72
C VAL A 486 -18.46 30.99 -6.67
N PHE A 487 -18.63 30.18 -5.62
CA PHE A 487 -17.90 28.92 -5.47
C PHE A 487 -18.27 27.91 -6.55
N VAL A 488 -19.57 27.74 -6.81
CA VAL A 488 -20.06 26.82 -7.85
C VAL A 488 -19.60 27.26 -9.24
N ILE A 489 -19.68 28.56 -9.56
CA ILE A 489 -19.20 29.07 -10.85
C ILE A 489 -17.68 28.87 -10.99
N THR A 490 -16.90 29.15 -9.94
CA THR A 490 -15.45 28.96 -9.97
C THR A 490 -15.10 27.49 -10.20
N SER A 491 -15.75 26.58 -9.48
CA SER A 491 -15.58 25.13 -9.67
C SER A 491 -15.99 24.67 -11.07
N ALA A 492 -17.12 25.15 -11.59
CA ALA A 492 -17.59 24.81 -12.94
C ALA A 492 -16.61 25.30 -14.02
N VAL A 493 -16.04 26.50 -13.86
CA VAL A 493 -15.02 27.03 -14.77
C VAL A 493 -13.75 26.20 -14.73
N LEU A 494 -13.27 25.81 -13.55
CA LEU A 494 -12.08 24.95 -13.43
C LEU A 494 -12.31 23.56 -14.03
N ILE A 495 -13.49 22.97 -13.82
CA ILE A 495 -13.86 21.70 -14.46
C ILE A 495 -13.91 21.85 -15.99
N ALA A 496 -14.55 22.90 -16.50
CA ALA A 496 -14.61 23.17 -17.95
C ALA A 496 -13.22 23.39 -18.55
N ALA A 497 -12.34 24.12 -17.85
CA ALA A 497 -10.95 24.32 -18.24
C ALA A 497 -10.18 22.99 -18.24
N THR A 498 -10.43 22.11 -17.28
CA THR A 498 -9.82 20.78 -17.22
C THR A 498 -10.25 19.95 -18.43
N VAL A 499 -11.55 19.89 -18.72
CA VAL A 499 -12.09 19.17 -19.89
C VAL A 499 -11.51 19.72 -21.19
N ALA A 500 -11.47 21.05 -21.36
CA ALA A 500 -10.86 21.67 -22.53
C ALA A 500 -9.36 21.35 -22.63
N GLY A 501 -8.63 21.42 -21.51
CA GLY A 501 -7.21 21.07 -21.42
C GLY A 501 -6.94 19.63 -21.85
N THR A 502 -7.80 18.69 -21.45
CA THR A 502 -7.72 17.28 -21.86
C THR A 502 -7.78 17.12 -23.37
N PHE A 503 -8.68 17.84 -24.06
CA PHE A 503 -8.79 17.77 -25.52
C PHE A 503 -7.66 18.51 -26.26
N ILE A 504 -7.10 19.57 -25.67
CA ILE A 504 -6.06 20.40 -26.32
C ILE A 504 -4.67 19.79 -26.16
N LYS A 505 -4.29 19.41 -24.93
CA LYS A 505 -2.96 18.86 -24.63
C LYS A 505 -2.88 17.35 -24.91
N GLY A 506 -4.01 16.65 -24.89
CA GLY A 506 -4.02 15.19 -24.80
C GLY A 506 -3.65 14.72 -23.39
N VAL A 507 -3.75 13.41 -23.17
CA VAL A 507 -3.43 12.76 -21.90
C VAL A 507 -2.57 11.54 -22.20
N ASP A 508 -1.39 11.53 -21.62
CA ASP A 508 -0.54 10.37 -21.65
C ASP A 508 -1.05 9.39 -20.60
N VAL A 509 -1.59 8.28 -21.07
CA VAL A 509 -2.02 7.17 -20.22
C VAL A 509 -0.95 6.10 -20.32
N ASP A 510 -0.46 5.67 -19.17
CA ASP A 510 0.59 4.66 -19.06
C ASP A 510 0.16 3.35 -19.75
N ILE A 511 1.13 2.65 -20.35
CA ILE A 511 0.90 1.35 -20.98
C ILE A 511 0.39 0.30 -19.98
N ARG A 512 0.60 0.49 -18.67
CA ARG A 512 0.01 -0.33 -17.60
C ARG A 512 -1.53 -0.36 -17.65
N PHE A 513 -2.18 0.62 -18.28
CA PHE A 513 -3.63 0.62 -18.48
C PHE A 513 -4.06 0.24 -19.90
N LYS A 514 -3.17 0.36 -20.89
CA LYS A 514 -3.48 0.14 -22.31
C LYS A 514 -2.96 -1.19 -22.87
N GLY A 515 -1.98 -1.80 -22.21
CA GLY A 515 -1.10 -2.82 -22.82
C GLY A 515 0.05 -2.18 -23.59
N GLY A 516 1.20 -2.85 -23.59
CA GLY A 516 2.38 -2.44 -24.34
C GLY A 516 3.71 -2.78 -23.68
N THR A 517 4.77 -2.18 -24.22
CA THR A 517 6.15 -2.31 -23.73
C THR A 517 6.73 -0.95 -23.39
N MET A 518 7.31 -0.81 -22.20
CA MET A 518 8.01 0.38 -21.74
C MET A 518 9.45 0.00 -21.44
N ILE A 519 10.39 0.72 -22.03
CA ILE A 519 11.81 0.53 -21.82
C ILE A 519 12.40 1.82 -21.26
N THR A 520 13.06 1.72 -20.13
CA THR A 520 13.79 2.82 -19.50
C THR A 520 15.27 2.66 -19.79
N TYR A 521 15.85 3.65 -20.45
CA TYR A 521 17.28 3.77 -20.67
C TYR A 521 17.86 4.86 -19.77
N SER A 522 19.07 4.66 -19.27
CA SER A 522 19.91 5.74 -18.74
C SER A 522 20.76 6.34 -19.86
N TYR A 523 21.08 7.63 -19.76
CA TYR A 523 21.96 8.31 -20.70
C TYR A 523 22.76 9.44 -20.02
N GLU A 524 23.86 9.82 -20.64
CA GLU A 524 24.73 10.94 -20.28
C GLU A 524 24.62 12.07 -21.32
N GLY A 525 24.82 13.32 -20.89
CA GLY A 525 24.74 14.50 -21.77
C GLY A 525 23.31 14.96 -22.10
N GLU A 526 23.17 15.69 -23.20
CA GLU A 526 21.87 16.15 -23.72
C GLU A 526 21.41 15.27 -24.87
N ILE A 527 20.16 14.80 -24.81
CA ILE A 527 19.47 14.13 -25.92
C ILE A 527 18.11 14.79 -26.14
N ASN A 528 17.75 15.00 -27.40
CA ASN A 528 16.42 15.45 -27.80
C ASN A 528 15.45 14.26 -27.90
N THR A 529 14.31 14.36 -27.21
CA THR A 529 13.27 13.32 -27.19
C THR A 529 12.66 13.06 -28.57
N ASN A 530 12.57 14.08 -29.42
CA ASN A 530 12.04 13.93 -30.78
C ASN A 530 13.00 13.13 -31.68
N ASP A 531 14.30 13.27 -31.45
CA ASP A 531 15.31 12.54 -32.22
C ASP A 531 15.26 11.06 -31.87
N ILE A 532 15.22 10.71 -30.58
CA ILE A 532 14.99 9.32 -30.13
C ILE A 532 13.71 8.77 -30.72
N LYS A 533 12.60 9.52 -30.61
CA LYS A 533 11.31 9.08 -31.14
C LYS A 533 11.41 8.75 -32.63
N SER A 534 12.03 9.62 -33.42
CA SER A 534 12.19 9.41 -34.86
C SER A 534 13.07 8.20 -35.20
N GLN A 535 14.16 7.98 -34.43
CA GLN A 535 15.06 6.84 -34.61
C GLN A 535 14.37 5.51 -34.28
N VAL A 536 13.62 5.48 -33.18
CA VAL A 536 12.85 4.32 -32.76
C VAL A 536 11.74 4.00 -33.78
N GLU A 537 10.96 4.99 -34.20
CA GLU A 537 9.90 4.80 -35.20
C GLU A 537 10.45 4.38 -36.58
N SER A 538 11.71 4.70 -36.90
CA SER A 538 12.36 4.29 -38.16
C SER A 538 12.59 2.77 -38.26
N LEU A 539 12.57 2.05 -37.13
CA LEU A 539 12.72 0.59 -37.07
C LEU A 539 11.41 -0.16 -37.37
N GLY A 540 10.32 0.56 -37.67
CA GLY A 540 9.00 -0.03 -37.93
C GLY A 540 8.25 -0.42 -36.66
N THR A 541 8.62 0.13 -35.50
CA THR A 541 7.93 -0.09 -34.24
C THR A 541 6.55 0.60 -34.22
N PRO A 542 5.63 0.18 -33.33
CA PRO A 542 4.44 0.97 -32.99
C PRO A 542 4.82 2.40 -32.58
N LYS A 543 3.87 3.35 -32.68
CA LYS A 543 4.09 4.75 -32.28
C LYS A 543 4.68 4.82 -30.87
N ALA A 544 5.85 5.43 -30.76
CA ALA A 544 6.57 5.56 -29.51
C ALA A 544 6.22 6.89 -28.82
N THR A 545 5.97 6.81 -27.51
CA THR A 545 5.98 7.98 -26.62
C THR A 545 7.32 7.99 -25.90
N VAL A 546 8.06 9.07 -26.02
CA VAL A 546 9.38 9.22 -25.41
C VAL A 546 9.29 10.32 -24.36
N THR A 547 9.55 9.94 -23.11
CA THR A 547 9.55 10.86 -21.97
C THR A 547 10.93 10.85 -21.35
N THR A 548 11.49 12.01 -21.04
CA THR A 548 12.73 12.09 -20.27
C THR A 548 12.42 12.28 -18.80
N GLY A 549 13.32 11.78 -17.98
CA GLY A 549 13.33 11.97 -16.54
C GLY A 549 14.77 11.94 -16.04
N THR A 550 14.89 11.79 -14.74
CA THR A 550 16.15 11.52 -14.07
C THR A 550 15.99 10.21 -13.32
N SER A 551 17.06 9.44 -13.21
CA SER A 551 17.09 8.29 -12.33
C SER A 551 16.75 8.75 -10.92
N PHE A 552 16.19 7.83 -10.13
CA PHE A 552 15.75 8.13 -8.78
C PHE A 552 16.89 8.60 -7.85
N THR A 553 18.16 8.37 -8.22
CA THR A 553 19.37 8.87 -7.53
C THR A 553 19.79 10.29 -7.94
N GLY A 554 19.14 10.90 -8.94
CA GLY A 554 19.46 12.22 -9.47
C GLY A 554 20.76 12.30 -10.28
N ASN A 555 21.50 11.19 -10.42
CA ASN A 555 22.82 11.16 -11.03
C ASN A 555 22.83 10.74 -12.50
N LEU A 556 21.77 10.08 -12.99
CA LEU A 556 21.66 9.64 -14.37
C LEU A 556 20.42 10.28 -14.99
N ASN A 557 20.51 10.73 -16.23
CA ASN A 557 19.30 11.10 -16.95
C ASN A 557 18.66 9.82 -17.47
N THR A 558 17.33 9.75 -17.50
CA THR A 558 16.60 8.59 -18.00
C THR A 558 15.72 8.97 -19.18
N ILE A 559 15.59 8.07 -20.14
CA ILE A 559 14.62 8.13 -21.22
C ILE A 559 13.72 6.92 -21.09
N VAL A 560 12.42 7.17 -20.97
CA VAL A 560 11.38 6.15 -21.01
C VAL A 560 10.79 6.14 -22.42
N VAL A 561 10.99 5.05 -23.13
CA VAL A 561 10.39 4.79 -24.44
C VAL A 561 9.22 3.83 -24.25
N SER A 562 8.01 4.30 -24.52
CA SER A 562 6.78 3.53 -24.36
C SER A 562 6.15 3.23 -25.71
N PHE A 563 5.82 1.96 -25.93
CA PHE A 563 5.17 1.44 -27.11
C PHE A 563 3.79 0.93 -26.69
N ALA A 564 2.73 1.61 -27.12
CA ALA A 564 1.37 1.10 -26.94
C ALA A 564 1.08 0.08 -28.04
N ALA A 565 0.87 -1.18 -27.65
CA ALA A 565 0.57 -2.28 -28.57
C ALA A 565 -0.32 -3.33 -27.85
N ASP A 566 -1.13 -4.04 -28.63
CA ASP A 566 -2.02 -5.09 -28.11
C ASP A 566 -1.22 -6.33 -27.65
N GLU A 567 -0.06 -6.57 -28.28
CA GLU A 567 0.88 -7.65 -27.97
C GLU A 567 2.22 -7.10 -27.49
N LYS A 568 2.92 -7.89 -26.67
CA LYS A 568 4.29 -7.57 -26.22
C LYS A 568 5.20 -7.40 -27.45
N MET A 569 6.13 -6.46 -27.40
CA MET A 569 7.21 -6.45 -28.39
C MET A 569 8.01 -7.74 -28.26
N ASP A 570 8.39 -8.29 -29.41
CA ASP A 570 9.27 -9.46 -29.48
C ASP A 570 10.65 -9.13 -28.93
N ASP A 571 11.29 -10.10 -28.28
CA ASP A 571 12.56 -9.93 -27.58
C ASP A 571 13.66 -9.48 -28.57
N ASP A 572 13.61 -9.99 -29.81
CA ASP A 572 14.50 -9.59 -30.90
C ASP A 572 14.28 -8.12 -31.32
N MET A 573 13.03 -7.64 -31.31
CA MET A 573 12.74 -6.25 -31.62
C MET A 573 13.19 -5.31 -30.49
N LEU A 574 13.09 -5.74 -29.22
CA LEU A 574 13.61 -4.99 -28.07
C LEU A 574 15.13 -4.86 -28.10
N ARG A 575 15.82 -5.95 -28.44
CA ARG A 575 17.28 -5.95 -28.66
C ARG A 575 17.66 -5.04 -29.82
N ASN A 576 16.95 -5.12 -30.95
CA ASN A 576 17.19 -4.26 -32.10
C ASN A 576 17.00 -2.77 -31.77
N VAL A 577 15.98 -2.41 -30.98
CA VAL A 577 15.77 -1.03 -30.53
C VAL A 577 16.92 -0.57 -29.61
N SER A 578 17.32 -1.42 -28.65
CA SER A 578 18.42 -1.11 -27.72
C SER A 578 19.74 -0.90 -28.48
N ASP A 579 20.10 -1.86 -29.33
CA ASP A 579 21.30 -1.82 -30.18
C ASP A 579 21.32 -0.60 -31.11
N HIS A 580 20.17 -0.25 -31.69
CA HIS A 580 20.05 0.89 -32.60
C HIS A 580 20.21 2.22 -31.86
N LEU A 581 19.66 2.34 -30.66
CA LEU A 581 19.83 3.54 -29.82
C LEU A 581 21.27 3.69 -29.33
N GLU A 582 21.90 2.60 -28.89
CA GLU A 582 23.32 2.62 -28.49
C GLU A 582 24.24 3.02 -29.66
N LYS A 583 23.98 2.51 -30.87
CA LYS A 583 24.74 2.88 -32.08
C LYS A 583 24.46 4.29 -32.57
N SER A 584 23.24 4.79 -32.42
CA SER A 584 22.84 6.12 -32.89
C SER A 584 23.33 7.25 -31.98
N PHE A 585 23.56 6.94 -30.69
CA PHE A 585 24.01 7.91 -29.68
C PHE A 585 25.23 7.38 -28.89
N PRO A 586 26.37 7.12 -29.56
CA PRO A 586 27.54 6.49 -28.93
C PRO A 586 28.20 7.37 -27.86
N ASP A 587 28.06 8.70 -27.97
CA ASP A 587 28.63 9.67 -27.03
C ASP A 587 27.80 9.82 -25.74
N ASN A 588 26.60 9.24 -25.68
CA ASN A 588 25.65 9.42 -24.59
C ASN A 588 25.51 8.20 -23.67
N ASN A 589 26.32 7.16 -23.85
CA ASN A 589 26.39 5.98 -22.97
C ASN A 589 25.00 5.41 -22.61
N ILE A 590 24.16 5.18 -23.62
CA ILE A 590 22.79 4.67 -23.43
C ILE A 590 22.86 3.25 -22.83
N LYS A 591 22.18 3.01 -21.71
CA LYS A 591 22.07 1.68 -21.10
C LYS A 591 20.66 1.38 -20.67
N ASN A 592 20.15 0.21 -21.03
CA ASN A 592 18.85 -0.28 -20.54
C ASN A 592 18.89 -0.45 -19.01
N MET A 593 17.88 0.11 -18.32
CA MET A 593 17.74 0.09 -16.86
C MET A 593 16.55 -0.76 -16.43
N ASP A 594 15.38 -0.52 -17.02
CA ASP A 594 14.13 -1.18 -16.64
C ASP A 594 13.35 -1.56 -17.91
N THR A 595 12.79 -2.76 -17.94
CA THR A 595 11.84 -3.17 -18.98
C THR A 595 10.53 -3.57 -18.33
N THR A 596 9.43 -2.97 -18.78
CA THR A 596 8.07 -3.29 -18.33
C THR A 596 7.22 -3.70 -19.53
N ASN A 597 6.83 -4.97 -19.57
CA ASN A 597 5.92 -5.55 -20.54
C ASN A 597 4.58 -5.85 -19.86
N VAL A 598 3.49 -5.35 -20.43
CA VAL A 598 2.13 -5.59 -19.92
C VAL A 598 1.24 -6.01 -21.08
N SER A 599 0.58 -7.16 -20.98
CA SER A 599 -0.42 -7.56 -21.97
C SER A 599 -1.64 -6.62 -21.93
N ALA A 600 -2.30 -6.41 -23.07
CA ALA A 600 -3.52 -5.60 -23.12
C ALA A 600 -4.63 -6.11 -22.17
N SER A 601 -4.72 -7.43 -22.00
CA SER A 601 -5.64 -8.06 -21.05
C SER A 601 -5.30 -7.73 -19.59
N ALA A 602 -4.02 -7.78 -19.21
CA ALA A 602 -3.58 -7.42 -17.87
C ALA A 602 -3.80 -5.92 -17.58
N GLY A 603 -3.53 -5.05 -18.55
CA GLY A 603 -3.73 -3.61 -18.40
C GLY A 603 -5.21 -3.23 -18.27
N THR A 604 -6.09 -3.83 -19.08
CA THR A 604 -7.54 -3.63 -18.97
C THR A 604 -8.08 -4.12 -17.64
N GLN A 605 -7.64 -5.30 -17.18
CA GLN A 605 -8.05 -5.84 -15.89
C GLN A 605 -7.63 -4.94 -14.74
N PHE A 606 -6.40 -4.44 -14.76
CA PHE A 606 -5.90 -3.49 -13.76
C PHE A 606 -6.73 -2.19 -13.73
N PHE A 607 -7.06 -1.63 -14.90
CA PHE A 607 -7.94 -0.46 -15.00
C PHE A 607 -9.32 -0.72 -14.39
N ILE A 608 -9.92 -1.88 -14.67
CA ILE A 608 -11.22 -2.27 -14.11
C ILE A 608 -11.14 -2.41 -12.59
N SER A 609 -10.10 -3.07 -12.05
CA SER A 609 -9.90 -3.21 -10.60
C SER A 609 -9.80 -1.84 -9.90
N CYS A 610 -9.07 -0.92 -10.52
CA CYS A 610 -8.98 0.48 -10.08
C CYS A 610 -10.34 1.17 -10.05
N LEU A 611 -11.14 1.03 -11.10
CA LEU A 611 -12.49 1.60 -11.17
C LEU A 611 -13.44 0.98 -10.13
N VAL A 612 -13.38 -0.35 -9.97
CA VAL A 612 -14.17 -1.07 -8.97
C VAL A 612 -13.83 -0.60 -7.56
N ALA A 613 -12.54 -0.43 -7.22
CA ALA A 613 -12.13 0.09 -5.92
C ALA A 613 -12.75 1.47 -5.63
N VAL A 614 -12.72 2.37 -6.60
CA VAL A 614 -13.29 3.73 -6.48
C VAL A 614 -14.81 3.67 -6.29
N VAL A 615 -15.52 2.88 -7.10
CA VAL A 615 -16.98 2.76 -7.01
C VAL A 615 -17.41 2.13 -5.69
N VAL A 616 -16.76 1.04 -5.27
CA VAL A 616 -17.03 0.38 -3.99
C VAL A 616 -16.76 1.32 -2.82
N ALA A 617 -15.66 2.09 -2.86
CA ALA A 617 -15.37 3.11 -1.87
C ALA A 617 -16.48 4.17 -1.81
N PHE A 618 -16.93 4.71 -2.95
CA PHE A 618 -18.02 5.67 -2.97
C PHE A 618 -19.31 5.10 -2.35
N VAL A 619 -19.71 3.90 -2.75
CA VAL A 619 -20.94 3.26 -2.23
C VAL A 619 -20.86 3.07 -0.72
N LEU A 620 -19.76 2.51 -0.20
CA LEU A 620 -19.58 2.29 1.23
C LEU A 620 -19.53 3.59 2.03
N LEU A 621 -18.88 4.63 1.49
CA LEU A 621 -18.82 5.95 2.11
C LEU A 621 -20.19 6.62 2.16
N VAL A 622 -21.02 6.49 1.11
CA VAL A 622 -22.41 6.97 1.12
C VAL A 622 -23.22 6.26 2.17
N ILE A 623 -23.16 4.93 2.22
CA ILE A 623 -23.91 4.14 3.19
C ILE A 623 -23.51 4.56 4.61
N TYR A 624 -22.21 4.70 4.86
CA TYR A 624 -21.68 5.17 6.12
C TYR A 624 -22.20 6.57 6.49
N ILE A 625 -22.05 7.55 5.59
CA ILE A 625 -22.49 8.95 5.83
C ILE A 625 -24.01 9.00 6.01
N ALA A 626 -24.78 8.29 5.19
CA ALA A 626 -26.23 8.26 5.25
C ALA A 626 -26.73 7.73 6.60
N PHE A 627 -26.13 6.64 7.09
CA PHE A 627 -26.44 6.10 8.41
C PHE A 627 -25.98 7.03 9.53
N ARG A 628 -24.74 7.54 9.44
CA ARG A 628 -24.12 8.36 10.49
C ARG A 628 -24.80 9.71 10.69
N PHE A 629 -25.26 10.32 9.60
CA PHE A 629 -25.81 11.67 9.56
C PHE A 629 -27.34 11.69 9.32
N LYS A 630 -28.05 10.62 9.65
CA LYS A 630 -29.52 10.51 9.54
C LYS A 630 -30.28 11.73 10.09
N LYS A 631 -29.77 12.37 11.15
CA LYS A 631 -30.37 13.57 11.80
C LYS A 631 -30.26 14.88 11.00
N ILE A 632 -29.43 14.94 9.96
CA ILE A 632 -29.29 16.09 9.05
C ILE A 632 -29.68 15.71 7.61
N GLY A 633 -30.58 14.75 7.43
CA GLY A 633 -30.97 14.30 6.08
C GLY A 633 -29.90 13.41 5.43
N GLY A 634 -29.40 12.41 6.17
CA GLY A 634 -28.21 11.61 5.84
C GLY A 634 -28.00 11.24 4.36
N TRP A 635 -29.05 10.88 3.62
CA TRP A 635 -28.94 10.59 2.18
C TRP A 635 -28.52 11.80 1.34
N SER A 636 -29.08 12.99 1.58
CA SER A 636 -28.65 14.20 0.87
C SER A 636 -27.23 14.59 1.25
N ALA A 637 -26.85 14.46 2.53
CA ALA A 637 -25.48 14.68 2.97
C ALA A 637 -24.49 13.71 2.30
N GLY A 638 -24.86 12.44 2.14
CA GLY A 638 -24.06 11.44 1.44
C GLY A 638 -23.86 11.77 -0.04
N VAL A 639 -24.94 12.13 -0.75
CA VAL A 639 -24.87 12.47 -2.19
C VAL A 639 -24.04 13.73 -2.43
N ILE A 640 -24.23 14.78 -1.62
CA ILE A 640 -23.43 16.02 -1.74
C ILE A 640 -21.95 15.76 -1.44
N ALA A 641 -21.64 14.88 -0.47
CA ALA A 641 -20.27 14.47 -0.21
C ALA A 641 -19.65 13.79 -1.45
N ILE A 642 -20.37 12.90 -2.15
CA ILE A 642 -19.86 12.32 -3.41
C ILE A 642 -19.61 13.39 -4.47
N ILE A 643 -20.55 14.33 -4.65
CA ILE A 643 -20.39 15.40 -5.65
C ILE A 643 -19.11 16.20 -5.38
N CYS A 644 -18.82 16.49 -4.10
CA CYS A 644 -17.58 17.15 -3.72
C CYS A 644 -16.36 16.27 -4.02
N LEU A 645 -16.42 14.96 -3.76
CA LEU A 645 -15.32 14.05 -4.08
C LEU A 645 -15.05 13.92 -5.58
N LEU A 646 -16.10 13.82 -6.39
CA LEU A 646 -15.96 13.80 -7.85
C LEU A 646 -15.32 15.09 -8.35
N HIS A 647 -15.74 16.24 -7.79
CA HIS A 647 -15.08 17.51 -8.05
C HIS A 647 -13.58 17.47 -7.70
N ASP A 648 -13.24 16.92 -6.54
CA ASP A 648 -11.84 16.86 -6.09
C ASP A 648 -10.99 15.95 -6.96
N VAL A 649 -11.54 14.81 -7.40
CA VAL A 649 -10.90 13.90 -8.35
C VAL A 649 -10.67 14.58 -9.69
N VAL A 650 -11.66 15.27 -10.24
CA VAL A 650 -11.54 15.98 -11.52
C VAL A 650 -10.48 17.08 -11.47
N LEU A 651 -10.45 17.88 -10.41
CA LEU A 651 -9.45 18.95 -10.28
C LEU A 651 -8.06 18.43 -9.92
N THR A 652 -7.96 17.27 -9.27
CA THR A 652 -6.67 16.58 -9.10
C THR A 652 -6.16 16.05 -10.43
N TYR A 653 -7.05 15.45 -11.23
CA TYR A 653 -6.75 15.03 -12.60
C TYR A 653 -6.27 16.21 -13.48
N ALA A 654 -6.80 17.41 -13.26
CA ALA A 654 -6.31 18.62 -13.94
C ALA A 654 -4.80 18.85 -13.72
N VAL A 655 -4.25 18.50 -12.55
CA VAL A 655 -2.81 18.61 -12.29
C VAL A 655 -2.01 17.71 -13.22
N TYR A 656 -2.50 16.51 -13.52
CA TYR A 656 -1.84 15.60 -14.48
C TYR A 656 -1.89 16.17 -15.90
N VAL A 657 -3.06 16.64 -16.33
CA VAL A 657 -3.25 17.24 -17.67
C VAL A 657 -2.38 18.47 -17.87
N PHE A 658 -2.41 19.43 -16.93
CA PHE A 658 -1.67 20.68 -17.06
C PHE A 658 -0.18 20.51 -16.77
N GLY A 659 0.16 19.61 -15.85
CA GLY A 659 1.53 19.25 -15.52
C GLY A 659 2.21 18.34 -16.54
N GLY A 660 1.48 17.79 -17.52
CA GLY A 660 2.03 16.85 -18.50
C GLY A 660 2.52 15.56 -17.85
N MET A 661 1.86 15.13 -16.77
CA MET A 661 2.20 13.89 -16.06
C MET A 661 1.40 12.73 -16.65
N ALA A 662 2.03 11.57 -16.76
CA ALA A 662 1.34 10.35 -17.18
C ALA A 662 0.31 9.92 -16.14
N LEU A 663 -0.83 9.40 -16.60
CA LEU A 663 -1.75 8.67 -15.75
C LEU A 663 -1.22 7.25 -15.58
N ASP A 664 -0.59 7.00 -14.43
CA ASP A 664 0.05 5.74 -14.02
C ASP A 664 -0.62 5.15 -12.76
N SER A 665 -0.02 4.13 -12.14
CA SER A 665 -0.50 3.58 -10.87
C SER A 665 -0.45 4.58 -9.71
N ASN A 666 0.45 5.58 -9.76
CA ASN A 666 0.50 6.66 -8.77
C ASN A 666 -0.76 7.52 -8.83
N PHE A 667 -1.30 7.82 -10.02
CA PHE A 667 -2.57 8.52 -10.17
C PHE A 667 -3.72 7.83 -9.42
N MET A 668 -3.81 6.51 -9.52
CA MET A 668 -4.83 5.74 -8.81
C MET A 668 -4.63 5.78 -7.29
N ALA A 669 -3.39 5.65 -6.83
CA ALA A 669 -3.06 5.81 -5.41
C ALA A 669 -3.45 7.21 -4.89
N VAL A 670 -3.18 8.27 -5.66
CA VAL A 670 -3.58 9.65 -5.32
C VAL A 670 -5.10 9.77 -5.20
N ILE A 671 -5.86 9.30 -6.19
CA ILE A 671 -7.33 9.35 -6.15
C ILE A 671 -7.87 8.65 -4.92
N LEU A 672 -7.44 7.39 -4.69
CA LEU A 672 -7.97 6.58 -3.59
C LEU A 672 -7.61 7.19 -2.23
N THR A 673 -6.42 7.79 -2.11
CA THR A 673 -6.01 8.56 -0.93
C THR A 673 -6.91 9.77 -0.68
N LEU A 674 -7.21 10.53 -1.74
CA LEU A 674 -8.06 11.71 -1.66
C LEU A 674 -9.49 11.38 -1.25
N LEU A 675 -10.00 10.20 -1.62
CA LEU A 675 -11.32 9.74 -1.16
C LEU A 675 -11.38 9.65 0.36
N GLY A 676 -10.35 9.10 1.01
CA GLY A 676 -10.29 9.03 2.46
C GLY A 676 -10.09 10.39 3.11
N TYR A 677 -9.21 11.21 2.53
CA TYR A 677 -8.81 12.48 3.10
C TYR A 677 -9.85 13.60 2.93
N SER A 678 -10.38 13.82 1.72
CA SER A 678 -11.27 14.96 1.45
C SER A 678 -12.58 14.86 2.24
N ILE A 679 -13.12 13.64 2.35
CA ILE A 679 -14.34 13.38 3.15
C ILE A 679 -14.16 13.76 4.61
N ASN A 680 -12.95 13.63 5.16
CA ASN A 680 -12.71 13.92 6.57
C ASN A 680 -13.16 15.36 6.91
N ASN A 681 -12.73 16.36 6.14
CA ASN A 681 -13.15 17.75 6.35
C ASN A 681 -14.67 17.94 6.23
N THR A 682 -15.31 17.27 5.28
CA THR A 682 -16.77 17.31 5.12
C THR A 682 -17.49 16.72 6.34
N ILE A 683 -17.04 15.57 6.85
CA ILE A 683 -17.60 14.91 8.04
C ILE A 683 -17.48 15.78 9.28
N ILE A 684 -16.36 16.49 9.44
CA ILE A 684 -16.13 17.40 10.56
C ILE A 684 -17.16 18.54 10.55
N ILE A 685 -17.40 19.13 9.38
CA ILE A 685 -18.38 20.21 9.20
C ILE A 685 -19.80 19.67 9.47
N TYR A 686 -20.12 18.48 8.96
CA TYR A 686 -21.42 17.84 9.18
C TYR A 686 -21.65 17.44 10.63
N ASP A 687 -20.62 16.99 11.35
CA ASP A 687 -20.73 16.70 12.78
C ASP A 687 -21.01 17.99 13.57
N ARG A 688 -20.31 19.07 13.24
CA ARG A 688 -20.57 20.36 13.89
C ARG A 688 -21.94 20.90 13.56
N LEU A 689 -22.40 20.76 12.31
CA LEU A 689 -23.75 21.12 11.89
C LEU A 689 -24.81 20.32 12.65
N ARG A 690 -24.60 19.02 12.85
CA ARG A 690 -25.46 18.16 13.66
C ARG A 690 -25.50 18.62 15.12
N GLU A 691 -24.36 18.96 15.71
CA GLU A 691 -24.26 19.49 17.08
C GLU A 691 -24.99 20.84 17.21
N ASN A 692 -24.78 21.73 16.25
CA ASN A 692 -25.40 23.06 16.23
C ASN A 692 -26.91 22.98 15.97
N ARG A 693 -27.38 22.08 15.11
CA ARG A 693 -28.81 21.84 14.88
C ARG A 693 -29.49 21.31 16.15
N ALA A 694 -28.84 20.42 16.89
CA ALA A 694 -29.37 19.93 18.16
C ALA A 694 -29.43 21.03 19.25
N LYS A 695 -28.52 22.01 19.22
CA LYS A 695 -28.46 23.11 20.20
C LYS A 695 -29.31 24.33 19.84
N TYR A 696 -29.37 24.66 18.56
CA TYR A 696 -29.85 25.94 18.04
C TYR A 696 -30.90 25.79 16.94
N GLY A 697 -31.35 24.58 16.62
CA GLY A 697 -32.28 24.30 15.51
C GLY A 697 -33.64 25.00 15.58
N GLY A 698 -34.03 25.54 16.74
CA GLY A 698 -35.23 26.38 16.90
C GLY A 698 -34.95 27.90 16.92
N LYS A 699 -33.69 28.32 16.81
CA LYS A 699 -33.26 29.72 16.95
C LYS A 699 -32.61 30.31 15.70
N PHE A 700 -31.91 29.49 14.91
CA PHE A 700 -31.23 29.91 13.69
C PHE A 700 -31.82 29.17 12.49
N SER A 701 -31.83 29.83 11.34
CA SER A 701 -32.15 29.21 10.05
C SER A 701 -31.08 28.19 9.64
N ASP A 702 -31.42 27.24 8.76
CA ASP A 702 -30.46 26.26 8.26
C ASP A 702 -29.25 26.94 7.57
N ARG A 703 -29.45 28.10 6.91
CA ARG A 703 -28.37 28.90 6.31
C ARG A 703 -27.39 29.41 7.37
N GLU A 704 -27.90 29.98 8.46
CA GLU A 704 -27.09 30.49 9.56
C GLU A 704 -26.39 29.36 10.32
N LEU A 705 -27.05 28.21 10.49
CA LEU A 705 -26.47 27.04 11.13
C LEU A 705 -25.30 26.46 10.34
N VAL A 706 -25.45 26.33 9.02
CA VAL A 706 -24.35 25.89 8.14
C VAL A 706 -23.19 26.87 8.21
N ASN A 707 -23.46 28.17 8.05
CA ASN A 707 -22.40 29.18 8.07
C ASN A 707 -21.67 29.24 9.43
N LEU A 708 -22.41 29.13 10.54
CA LEU A 708 -21.86 29.06 11.88
C LEU A 708 -20.96 27.83 12.05
N SER A 709 -21.42 26.67 11.56
CA SER A 709 -20.71 25.40 11.70
C SER A 709 -19.38 25.43 10.95
N ILE A 710 -19.38 25.92 9.71
CA ILE A 710 -18.16 26.08 8.89
C ILE A 710 -17.17 27.02 9.59
N ASN A 711 -17.61 28.18 10.06
CA ASN A 711 -16.71 29.13 10.73
C ASN A 711 -16.15 28.60 12.05
N GLN A 712 -16.89 27.77 12.78
CA GLN A 712 -16.40 27.14 14.01
C GLN A 712 -15.36 26.05 13.75
N THR A 713 -15.46 25.32 12.64
CA THR A 713 -14.50 24.26 12.27
C THR A 713 -13.32 24.77 11.43
N LEU A 714 -13.41 25.98 10.86
CA LEU A 714 -12.43 26.53 9.91
C LEU A 714 -10.99 26.48 10.42
N SER A 715 -10.73 26.90 11.67
CA SER A 715 -9.36 26.90 12.22
C SER A 715 -8.79 25.49 12.31
N ARG A 716 -9.61 24.48 12.62
CA ARG A 716 -9.19 23.08 12.62
C ARG A 716 -8.89 22.63 11.19
N SER A 717 -9.83 22.80 10.26
CA SER A 717 -9.66 22.34 8.87
C SER A 717 -8.43 22.96 8.21
N ILE A 718 -8.16 24.25 8.45
CA ILE A 718 -6.95 24.92 7.95
C ILE A 718 -5.69 24.24 8.48
N ILE A 719 -5.64 23.96 9.78
CA ILE A 719 -4.44 23.42 10.42
C ILE A 719 -4.20 21.98 9.97
N THR A 720 -5.24 21.14 9.97
CA THR A 720 -5.14 19.76 9.52
C THR A 720 -4.72 19.69 8.05
N THR A 721 -5.25 20.56 7.19
CA THR A 721 -4.81 20.64 5.79
C THR A 721 -3.41 21.20 5.63
N ALA A 722 -3.04 22.22 6.40
CA ALA A 722 -1.69 22.77 6.35
C ALA A 722 -0.63 21.73 6.76
N THR A 723 -0.89 20.89 7.78
CA THR A 723 0.09 19.88 8.21
C THR A 723 0.22 18.73 7.23
N THR A 724 -0.87 18.27 6.62
CA THR A 724 -0.82 17.20 5.60
C THR A 724 -0.21 17.69 4.29
N VAL A 725 -0.57 18.88 3.85
CA VAL A 725 0.02 19.50 2.66
C VAL A 725 1.50 19.81 2.90
N ALA A 726 1.89 20.28 4.09
CA ALA A 726 3.31 20.48 4.43
C ALA A 726 4.11 19.18 4.38
N ALA A 727 3.53 18.05 4.78
CA ALA A 727 4.18 16.74 4.66
C ALA A 727 4.46 16.39 3.19
N MET A 728 3.46 16.53 2.31
CA MET A 728 3.62 16.22 0.88
C MET A 728 4.50 17.23 0.15
N ILE A 729 4.44 18.52 0.52
CA ILE A 729 5.37 19.54 0.00
C ILE A 729 6.80 19.22 0.43
N SER A 730 7.02 18.73 1.67
CA SER A 730 8.36 18.32 2.11
C SER A 730 8.89 17.17 1.25
N VAL A 731 8.04 16.21 0.89
CA VAL A 731 8.37 15.16 -0.09
C VAL A 731 8.73 15.77 -1.42
N SER A 732 7.88 16.63 -1.98
CA SER A 732 8.13 17.24 -3.29
C SER A 732 9.42 18.06 -3.30
N ILE A 733 9.69 18.86 -2.26
CA ILE A 733 10.90 19.69 -2.16
C ILE A 733 12.14 18.81 -2.07
N VAL A 734 12.16 17.83 -1.15
CA VAL A 734 13.32 16.97 -0.97
C VAL A 734 13.58 16.16 -2.24
N CYS A 735 12.55 15.55 -2.81
CA CYS A 735 12.67 14.79 -4.05
C CYS A 735 13.14 15.66 -5.23
N THR A 736 12.70 16.92 -5.32
CA THR A 736 13.21 17.85 -6.35
C THR A 736 14.67 18.21 -6.11
N LEU A 737 15.08 18.41 -4.86
CA LEU A 737 16.47 18.73 -4.50
C LEU A 737 17.42 17.54 -4.64
N THR A 738 16.93 16.32 -4.46
CA THR A 738 17.70 15.08 -4.63
C THR A 738 17.63 14.53 -6.05
N GLY A 739 16.85 15.14 -6.95
CA GLY A 739 16.70 14.70 -8.35
C GLY A 739 15.80 13.48 -8.55
N THR A 740 14.98 13.13 -7.56
CA THR A 740 14.05 12.00 -7.60
C THR A 740 12.69 12.42 -8.18
N THR A 741 12.54 12.42 -9.50
CA THR A 741 11.35 12.99 -10.18
C THR A 741 10.13 12.07 -10.23
N SER A 742 10.32 10.76 -10.16
CA SER A 742 9.28 9.72 -10.18
C SER A 742 8.23 9.82 -9.06
N ILE A 743 8.58 10.36 -7.89
CA ILE A 743 7.65 10.53 -6.77
C ILE A 743 6.84 11.83 -6.92
N LEU A 744 7.29 12.77 -7.77
CA LEU A 744 6.60 14.05 -7.95
C LEU A 744 5.24 13.90 -8.63
N SER A 745 5.07 12.87 -9.48
CA SER A 745 3.77 12.50 -10.07
C SER A 745 2.78 11.96 -9.04
N PHE A 746 3.26 11.59 -7.85
CA PHE A 746 2.44 11.23 -6.69
C PHE A 746 2.25 12.41 -5.73
N SER A 747 3.34 13.03 -5.25
CA SER A 747 3.30 13.98 -4.14
C SER A 747 2.70 15.33 -4.51
N VAL A 748 2.93 15.84 -5.72
CA VAL A 748 2.41 17.15 -6.17
C VAL A 748 0.89 17.08 -6.40
N PRO A 749 0.36 16.12 -7.19
CA PRO A 749 -1.09 16.02 -7.36
C PRO A 749 -1.82 15.74 -6.06
N LEU A 750 -1.25 14.92 -5.17
CA LEU A 750 -1.84 14.67 -3.86
C LEU A 750 -1.89 15.93 -2.98
N ALA A 751 -0.82 16.73 -2.94
CA ALA A 751 -0.81 17.99 -2.19
C ALA A 751 -1.87 18.98 -2.70
N ILE A 752 -1.99 19.13 -4.03
CA ILE A 752 -2.99 20.01 -4.65
C ILE A 752 -4.39 19.45 -4.41
N GLY A 753 -4.61 18.15 -4.59
CA GLY A 753 -5.88 17.48 -4.35
C GLY A 753 -6.36 17.67 -2.90
N MET A 754 -5.45 17.66 -1.92
CA MET A 754 -5.80 17.97 -0.53
C MET A 754 -6.26 19.42 -0.34
N LEU A 755 -5.65 20.39 -1.03
CA LEU A 755 -6.08 21.79 -1.02
C LEU A 755 -7.45 21.95 -1.68
N VAL A 756 -7.68 21.23 -2.79
CA VAL A 756 -8.98 21.17 -3.46
C VAL A 756 -10.05 20.57 -2.54
N GLY A 757 -9.76 19.47 -1.86
CA GLY A 757 -10.68 18.83 -0.90
C GLY A 757 -11.00 19.72 0.31
N PHE A 758 -10.03 20.51 0.77
CA PHE A 758 -10.27 21.55 1.76
C PHE A 758 -11.22 22.63 1.24
N TYR A 759 -11.01 23.10 0.01
CA TYR A 759 -11.90 24.07 -0.63
C TYR A 759 -13.31 23.49 -0.84
N SER A 760 -13.46 22.29 -1.38
CA SER A 760 -14.77 21.68 -1.66
C SER A 760 -15.54 21.43 -0.37
N SER A 761 -14.89 20.95 0.69
CA SER A 761 -15.52 20.73 1.99
C SER A 761 -16.09 22.03 2.60
N LEU A 762 -15.35 23.14 2.53
CA LEU A 762 -15.79 24.42 3.12
C LEU A 762 -16.77 25.19 2.24
N CYS A 763 -16.50 25.25 0.94
CA CYS A 763 -17.16 26.14 -0.01
C CYS A 763 -18.32 25.48 -0.76
N LEU A 764 -18.31 24.14 -0.89
CA LEU A 764 -19.32 23.40 -1.64
C LEU A 764 -20.18 22.51 -0.73
N ALA A 765 -19.58 21.66 0.11
CA ALA A 765 -20.31 20.59 0.80
C ALA A 765 -21.45 21.08 1.71
N GLY A 766 -21.19 22.12 2.52
CA GLY A 766 -22.22 22.76 3.34
C GLY A 766 -23.21 23.59 2.52
N PRO A 767 -22.74 24.55 1.70
CA PRO A 767 -23.62 25.42 0.92
C PRO A 767 -24.49 24.72 -0.14
N LEU A 768 -24.02 23.65 -0.77
CA LEU A 768 -24.81 22.86 -1.73
C LEU A 768 -25.90 22.02 -1.03
N TRP A 769 -25.63 21.55 0.19
CA TRP A 769 -26.58 20.73 0.96
C TRP A 769 -27.89 21.48 1.31
N ILE A 770 -27.85 22.82 1.37
CA ILE A 770 -29.01 23.69 1.62
C ILE A 770 -29.56 24.36 0.35
N TRP A 771 -29.02 24.06 -0.83
CA TRP A 771 -29.39 24.72 -2.10
C TRP A 771 -30.57 24.03 -2.80
N HIS A 772 -31.51 23.51 -2.03
CA HIS A 772 -32.76 22.92 -2.51
C HIS A 772 -33.94 23.88 -2.37
#